data_AF-A0A395LZI4-F1
#
_entry.id   AF-A0A395LZI4-F1
#
_cell.length_a   1.000
_cell.length_b   1.000
_cell.length_c   1.000
_cell.angle_alpha   90.00
_cell.angle_beta   90.00
_cell.angle_gamma   90.00
#
_symmetry.space_group_name_H-M   'P 1'
#
loop_
_entity.id
_entity.type
_entity.pdbx_description
1 polymer ?
#
loop_
_entity_poly.entity_id
_entity_poly.type
_entity_poly.pdbx_seq_one_letter_code
_entity_poly.pdbx_strand_id
1 'polypeptide(L)'
;MVINSGHTVTTQPNAIISVSINNGGSGYAQNNVLTVLGGGTGGQVTVEAVDINGAITDIRLTNGGTGYTTATGVATSGGSGTGATVNIVASLGKVGNSVTINSGGTLNLENTIGHNFSTIAGQGTLRLTPTSGGSYVFPGGSATGFLSSGGGTVEYSGTTNGDLPPAPTSYNNIRFSNSAGSTASYPNVDLTLAGNLTVDGGGTVSNPDNRNITVGGDFNISGGSTYNAGNGTLSIGGNFTGSGSYTFNANGATMPITGRLTNTGTFNANTSTITISGADGGGSNYSFANTGTFNAGTGTVIFSGGSAQTLGGSFTTFNNLTINKSSNNLTLAGTTDQQVNGTLTLTNGNIITGSNALILGSTSTVAGGGNSSYVEGNIGGIYTTTNALRIYPFGSGGLYRRIGVRGNTSTGTATLQGSLINASAYSVTSALSGLTNVSTIRYYQFQNSGQALTVTQIENFRGNTDDNIGSFASNNTLRIGTAVSDASPVWTGRTLLSVPNTTTLPIDISTQPFSQSVAASGSGSIFYATLASTLLSDNPLPVELISFAITAVDEGVKLKWETASEVENAGFILSRSRFRDGGFEELASYRTHEALVGKGTSATGGKYEWLDKSKLLPGETYYYKLEDVDFNGVIHTVEVKEFTMPKEYSLSQNYPNPFNRAR
;
A
#
# COMPACT_ATOMS: atom_id res chain seq x y z
N MET A 1 -15.31 27.50 -36.45
CA MET A 1 -14.39 26.41 -36.85
C MET A 1 -13.08 26.99 -37.34
N VAL A 2 -12.14 27.14 -36.41
CA VAL A 2 -10.74 27.46 -36.73
C VAL A 2 -10.02 26.15 -37.07
N ILE A 3 -9.52 26.03 -38.29
CA ILE A 3 -8.61 24.96 -38.72
C ILE A 3 -7.20 25.53 -38.55
N ASN A 4 -6.44 25.09 -37.55
CA ASN A 4 -5.03 25.44 -37.45
C ASN A 4 -4.19 24.64 -38.47
N SER A 5 -2.93 24.99 -38.70
CA SER A 5 -2.05 24.21 -39.60
C SER A 5 -2.01 22.72 -39.20
N GLY A 6 -2.05 21.82 -40.20
CA GLY A 6 -1.97 20.37 -39.96
C GLY A 6 -3.27 19.57 -40.19
N HIS A 7 -4.28 20.11 -40.85
CA HIS A 7 -5.50 19.37 -41.23
C HIS A 7 -5.64 19.23 -42.75
N THR A 8 -6.10 18.06 -43.20
CA THR A 8 -6.67 17.91 -44.54
C THR A 8 -8.18 17.98 -44.39
N VAL A 9 -8.74 19.18 -44.56
CA VAL A 9 -10.20 19.37 -44.69
C VAL A 9 -10.48 19.59 -46.16
N THR A 10 -11.12 18.62 -46.81
CA THR A 10 -11.79 18.88 -48.08
C THR A 10 -13.01 19.75 -47.74
N THR A 11 -12.93 21.07 -47.90
CA THR A 11 -14.08 21.96 -47.75
C THR A 11 -14.93 21.92 -49.01
N GLN A 12 -16.26 21.75 -48.90
CA GLN A 12 -17.14 22.14 -50.01
C GLN A 12 -17.46 23.64 -49.94
N PRO A 13 -17.66 24.29 -51.09
CA PRO A 13 -18.12 25.68 -51.17
C PRO A 13 -19.60 25.82 -50.73
N ASN A 14 -19.96 26.96 -50.14
CA ASN A 14 -21.25 27.34 -49.52
C ASN A 14 -22.52 26.62 -50.05
N ALA A 15 -23.42 26.20 -49.17
CA ALA A 15 -24.69 25.53 -49.53
C ALA A 15 -25.92 26.31 -49.03
N ILE A 16 -27.05 26.22 -49.74
CA ILE A 16 -28.34 26.76 -49.31
C ILE A 16 -28.83 25.99 -48.07
N ILE A 17 -29.16 26.70 -46.99
CA ILE A 17 -29.69 26.11 -45.74
C ILE A 17 -31.17 26.42 -45.52
N SER A 18 -31.69 27.47 -46.14
CA SER A 18 -33.12 27.74 -46.17
C SER A 18 -33.50 28.52 -47.42
N VAL A 19 -34.78 28.38 -47.79
CA VAL A 19 -35.36 29.03 -48.96
C VAL A 19 -36.74 29.57 -48.59
N SER A 20 -37.09 30.73 -49.12
CA SER A 20 -38.45 31.27 -49.03
C SER A 20 -38.90 31.83 -50.37
N ILE A 21 -40.22 31.84 -50.60
CA ILE A 21 -40.79 32.29 -51.87
C ILE A 21 -40.62 33.81 -51.97
N ASN A 22 -40.00 34.28 -53.06
CA ASN A 22 -39.93 35.70 -53.39
C ASN A 22 -40.99 36.09 -54.44
N ASN A 23 -41.19 35.22 -55.44
CA ASN A 23 -42.29 35.31 -56.39
C ASN A 23 -42.75 33.89 -56.75
N GLY A 24 -44.04 33.59 -56.57
CA GLY A 24 -44.61 32.27 -56.83
C GLY A 24 -44.70 31.88 -58.32
N GLY A 25 -44.54 32.84 -59.24
CA GLY A 25 -44.67 32.59 -60.68
C GLY A 25 -46.09 32.13 -61.07
N SER A 26 -46.20 31.31 -62.13
CA SER A 26 -47.48 30.74 -62.57
C SER A 26 -47.30 29.40 -63.30
N GLY A 27 -48.35 28.58 -63.34
CA GLY A 27 -48.36 27.30 -64.08
C GLY A 27 -47.59 26.14 -63.44
N TYR A 28 -47.16 26.27 -62.18
CA TYR A 28 -46.55 25.16 -61.45
C TYR A 28 -47.61 24.20 -60.89
N ALA A 29 -47.21 22.95 -60.67
CA ALA A 29 -48.00 21.96 -59.95
C ALA A 29 -47.26 21.45 -58.71
N GLN A 30 -48.01 20.93 -57.73
CA GLN A 30 -47.43 20.23 -56.59
C GLN A 30 -46.48 19.11 -57.06
N ASN A 31 -45.38 18.92 -56.34
CA ASN A 31 -44.26 18.02 -56.65
C ASN A 31 -43.38 18.43 -57.84
N ASN A 32 -43.58 19.62 -58.42
CA ASN A 32 -42.60 20.17 -59.35
C ASN A 32 -41.26 20.38 -58.65
N VAL A 33 -40.16 19.94 -59.27
CA VAL A 33 -38.79 20.15 -58.78
C VAL A 33 -38.17 21.31 -59.55
N LEU A 34 -37.73 22.32 -58.80
CA LEU A 34 -37.12 23.52 -59.35
C LEU A 34 -35.64 23.58 -58.94
N THR A 35 -34.78 23.90 -59.90
CA THR A 35 -33.36 24.16 -59.70
C THR A 35 -33.14 25.65 -59.42
N VAL A 36 -32.34 25.98 -58.41
CA VAL A 36 -31.99 27.36 -58.03
C VAL A 36 -30.77 27.82 -58.83
N LEU A 37 -30.87 28.95 -59.56
CA LEU A 37 -29.87 29.35 -60.56
C LEU A 37 -28.78 30.34 -60.05
N GLY A 38 -28.83 30.78 -58.79
CA GLY A 38 -27.99 31.87 -58.29
C GLY A 38 -26.60 31.47 -57.81
N GLY A 39 -25.57 31.61 -58.65
CA GLY A 39 -24.15 31.60 -58.27
C GLY A 39 -23.55 30.25 -57.85
N GLY A 40 -24.38 29.26 -57.50
CA GLY A 40 -23.97 27.88 -57.17
C GLY A 40 -24.48 26.83 -58.16
N THR A 41 -24.21 25.56 -57.88
CA THR A 41 -24.68 24.40 -58.66
C THR A 41 -25.44 23.39 -57.79
N GLY A 42 -26.48 22.77 -58.34
CA GLY A 42 -27.18 21.64 -57.72
C GLY A 42 -28.23 21.96 -56.65
N GLY A 43 -28.50 23.23 -56.35
CA GLY A 43 -29.56 23.63 -55.43
C GLY A 43 -30.94 23.30 -55.99
N GLN A 44 -31.77 22.59 -55.24
CA GLN A 44 -33.13 22.18 -55.66
C GLN A 44 -34.16 22.42 -54.56
N VAL A 45 -35.35 22.83 -54.98
CA VAL A 45 -36.55 22.96 -54.16
C VAL A 45 -37.70 22.17 -54.80
N THR A 46 -38.61 21.65 -53.98
CA THR A 46 -39.85 21.01 -54.46
C THR A 46 -41.04 21.88 -54.09
N VAL A 47 -41.97 22.05 -55.03
CA VAL A 47 -43.23 22.77 -54.85
C VAL A 47 -44.18 21.91 -54.01
N GLU A 48 -44.54 22.38 -52.82
CA GLU A 48 -45.42 21.67 -51.89
C GLU A 48 -46.88 22.12 -52.05
N ALA A 49 -47.13 23.37 -52.45
CA ALA A 49 -48.46 23.88 -52.74
C ALA A 49 -48.45 25.02 -53.79
N VAL A 50 -49.56 25.15 -54.52
CA VAL A 50 -49.82 26.23 -55.50
C VAL A 50 -51.23 26.78 -55.33
N ASP A 51 -51.48 28.01 -55.78
CA ASP A 51 -52.82 28.59 -55.89
C ASP A 51 -53.58 28.15 -57.16
N ILE A 52 -54.78 28.71 -57.38
CA ILE A 52 -55.63 28.36 -58.54
C ILE A 52 -55.03 28.72 -59.91
N ASN A 53 -54.03 29.61 -59.93
CA ASN A 53 -53.32 30.01 -61.14
C ASN A 53 -51.95 29.30 -61.28
N GLY A 54 -51.65 28.35 -60.39
CA GLY A 54 -50.37 27.64 -60.36
C GLY A 54 -49.22 28.50 -59.83
N ALA A 55 -49.50 29.59 -59.09
CA ALA A 55 -48.48 30.34 -58.38
C ALA A 55 -48.08 29.59 -57.11
N ILE A 56 -46.78 29.42 -56.88
CA ILE A 56 -46.26 28.65 -55.75
C ILE A 56 -46.55 29.38 -54.44
N THR A 57 -47.18 28.67 -53.50
CA THR A 57 -47.53 29.17 -52.15
C THR A 57 -46.75 28.47 -51.05
N ASP A 58 -46.17 27.29 -51.32
CA ASP A 58 -45.26 26.60 -50.40
C ASP A 58 -44.16 25.82 -51.14
N ILE A 59 -42.95 25.83 -50.58
CA ILE A 59 -41.76 25.14 -51.12
C ILE A 59 -40.94 24.49 -50.02
N ARG A 60 -40.31 23.37 -50.36
CA ARG A 60 -39.34 22.69 -49.50
C ARG A 60 -37.98 22.61 -50.18
N LEU A 61 -36.92 23.00 -49.47
CA LEU A 61 -35.55 22.76 -49.92
C LEU A 61 -35.26 21.26 -49.92
N THR A 62 -34.87 20.71 -51.08
CA THR A 62 -34.57 19.28 -51.24
C THR A 62 -33.10 19.01 -51.51
N ASN A 63 -32.36 19.98 -52.06
CA ASN A 63 -30.90 19.92 -52.17
C ASN A 63 -30.30 21.33 -51.96
N GLY A 64 -29.34 21.46 -51.04
CA GLY A 64 -28.67 22.74 -50.77
C GLY A 64 -27.66 23.17 -51.83
N GLY A 65 -27.21 22.24 -52.69
CA GLY A 65 -26.21 22.49 -53.71
C GLY A 65 -24.87 22.98 -53.15
N THR A 66 -24.03 23.58 -54.01
CA THR A 66 -22.68 24.08 -53.66
C THR A 66 -22.39 25.42 -54.33
N GLY A 67 -21.58 26.27 -53.70
CA GLY A 67 -21.20 27.60 -54.23
C GLY A 67 -22.22 28.73 -54.07
N TYR A 68 -23.33 28.51 -53.36
CA TYR A 68 -24.39 29.52 -53.20
C TYR A 68 -24.03 30.60 -52.18
N THR A 69 -24.43 31.85 -52.39
CA THR A 69 -24.38 32.91 -51.36
C THR A 69 -25.81 33.31 -50.97
N THR A 70 -25.98 33.86 -49.76
CA THR A 70 -27.27 34.42 -49.36
C THR A 70 -27.68 35.52 -50.34
N ALA A 71 -28.83 35.35 -50.97
CA ALA A 71 -29.30 36.21 -52.07
C ALA A 71 -30.82 36.23 -52.11
N THR A 72 -31.38 37.33 -52.58
CA THR A 72 -32.83 37.53 -52.74
C THR A 72 -33.22 37.49 -54.21
N GLY A 73 -34.46 37.07 -54.50
CA GLY A 73 -35.00 37.04 -55.87
C GLY A 73 -34.24 36.13 -56.84
N VAL A 74 -33.64 35.04 -56.36
CA VAL A 74 -32.89 34.10 -57.18
C VAL A 74 -33.83 33.34 -58.10
N ALA A 75 -33.57 33.39 -59.41
CA ALA A 75 -34.37 32.66 -60.39
C ALA A 75 -34.31 31.14 -60.19
N THR A 76 -35.42 30.49 -60.50
CA THR A 76 -35.50 29.03 -60.55
C THR A 76 -35.81 28.54 -61.96
N SER A 77 -35.45 27.30 -62.27
CA SER A 77 -35.82 26.61 -63.53
C SER A 77 -36.30 25.19 -63.26
N GLY A 78 -37.08 24.61 -64.18
CA GLY A 78 -37.70 23.29 -64.01
C GLY A 78 -39.18 23.38 -63.63
N GLY A 79 -39.82 22.23 -63.47
CA GLY A 79 -41.28 22.14 -63.31
C GLY A 79 -42.06 22.48 -64.59
N SER A 80 -43.39 22.60 -64.46
CA SER A 80 -44.31 22.94 -65.55
C SER A 80 -44.60 24.44 -65.70
N GLY A 81 -44.16 25.26 -64.73
CA GLY A 81 -44.46 26.69 -64.65
C GLY A 81 -43.33 27.61 -65.11
N THR A 82 -43.55 28.92 -64.99
CA THR A 82 -42.55 29.95 -65.28
C THR A 82 -42.55 31.09 -64.26
N GLY A 83 -41.43 31.79 -64.13
CA GLY A 83 -41.33 33.05 -63.37
C GLY A 83 -41.19 32.94 -61.85
N ALA A 84 -40.86 31.77 -61.30
CA ALA A 84 -40.67 31.60 -59.86
C ALA A 84 -39.28 32.06 -59.43
N THR A 85 -39.22 32.84 -58.35
CA THR A 85 -37.97 33.29 -57.71
C THR A 85 -38.01 33.03 -56.21
N VAL A 86 -36.84 32.77 -55.63
CA VAL A 86 -36.69 32.43 -54.21
C VAL A 86 -35.65 33.30 -53.52
N ASN A 87 -35.86 33.57 -52.24
CA ASN A 87 -34.81 34.09 -51.36
C ASN A 87 -34.08 32.90 -50.76
N ILE A 88 -32.75 32.90 -50.82
CA ILE A 88 -31.90 31.84 -50.26
C ILE A 88 -31.06 32.39 -49.12
N VAL A 89 -30.98 31.62 -48.04
CA VAL A 89 -29.95 31.78 -47.01
C VAL A 89 -28.94 30.68 -47.23
N ALA A 90 -27.69 31.05 -47.49
CA ALA A 90 -26.59 30.11 -47.60
C ALA A 90 -25.74 30.17 -46.33
N SER A 91 -25.27 29.00 -45.88
CA SER A 91 -24.30 28.89 -44.79
C SER A 91 -23.19 27.94 -45.20
N LEU A 92 -22.12 27.94 -44.42
CA LEU A 92 -21.08 26.90 -44.45
C LEU A 92 -21.68 25.58 -43.94
N GLY A 93 -22.59 24.99 -44.71
CA GLY A 93 -23.10 23.64 -44.48
C GLY A 93 -22.02 22.63 -44.84
N LYS A 94 -21.17 22.26 -43.88
CA LYS A 94 -20.13 21.23 -44.07
C LYS A 94 -20.72 19.83 -43.94
N VAL A 95 -21.70 19.51 -44.77
CA VAL A 95 -22.22 18.15 -44.92
C VAL A 95 -21.34 17.44 -45.96
N GLY A 96 -20.58 16.42 -45.55
CA GLY A 96 -20.16 15.36 -46.47
C GLY A 96 -18.68 15.22 -46.85
N ASN A 97 -17.72 15.35 -45.93
CA ASN A 97 -16.35 14.85 -46.15
C ASN A 97 -15.78 14.10 -44.94
N SER A 98 -14.84 13.20 -45.19
CA SER A 98 -13.99 12.61 -44.15
C SER A 98 -13.01 13.66 -43.62
N VAL A 99 -12.89 13.78 -42.30
CA VAL A 99 -11.92 14.61 -41.61
C VAL A 99 -10.81 13.71 -41.05
N THR A 100 -9.56 14.06 -41.32
CA THR A 100 -8.40 13.49 -40.63
C THR A 100 -7.73 14.59 -39.79
N ILE A 101 -7.75 14.40 -38.48
CA ILE A 101 -7.11 15.29 -37.52
C ILE A 101 -5.71 14.74 -37.23
N ASN A 102 -4.69 15.27 -37.89
CA ASN A 102 -3.32 14.77 -37.70
C ASN A 102 -2.82 15.03 -36.27
N SER A 103 -1.82 14.25 -35.85
CA SER A 103 -1.18 14.43 -34.54
C SER A 103 -0.72 15.88 -34.34
N GLY A 104 -1.00 16.45 -33.17
CA GLY A 104 -0.76 17.86 -32.84
C GLY A 104 -1.78 18.86 -33.43
N GLY A 105 -2.57 18.47 -34.43
CA GLY A 105 -3.64 19.29 -34.97
C GLY A 105 -4.86 19.37 -34.05
N THR A 106 -5.65 20.44 -34.14
CA THR A 106 -6.93 20.58 -33.45
C THR A 106 -8.05 21.05 -34.37
N LEU A 107 -9.09 20.24 -34.52
CA LEU A 107 -10.37 20.66 -35.09
C LEU A 107 -11.26 21.24 -33.98
N ASN A 108 -11.43 22.57 -33.98
CA ASN A 108 -12.31 23.23 -33.01
C ASN A 108 -13.69 23.53 -33.62
N LEU A 109 -14.74 22.94 -33.05
CA LEU A 109 -16.13 23.17 -33.47
C LEU A 109 -16.80 24.31 -32.69
N GLU A 110 -16.16 24.84 -31.66
CA GLU A 110 -16.71 25.89 -30.79
C GLU A 110 -18.11 25.48 -30.29
N ASN A 111 -19.05 26.41 -30.21
CA ASN A 111 -20.43 26.19 -29.75
C ASN A 111 -21.42 25.90 -30.91
N THR A 112 -20.92 25.55 -32.09
CA THR A 112 -21.74 25.37 -33.29
C THR A 112 -22.29 23.93 -33.40
N ILE A 113 -23.50 23.77 -33.95
CA ILE A 113 -24.22 22.50 -34.02
C ILE A 113 -24.45 22.04 -35.46
N GLY A 114 -24.87 20.78 -35.65
CA GLY A 114 -25.30 20.25 -36.94
C GLY A 114 -24.17 19.77 -37.86
N HIS A 115 -22.93 19.69 -37.36
CA HIS A 115 -21.80 19.14 -38.12
C HIS A 115 -22.00 17.65 -38.40
N ASN A 116 -21.72 17.21 -39.63
CA ASN A 116 -21.75 15.80 -40.01
C ASN A 116 -20.57 15.48 -40.95
N PHE A 117 -19.57 14.77 -40.43
CA PHE A 117 -18.38 14.33 -41.16
C PHE A 117 -18.51 12.85 -41.46
N SER A 118 -18.58 12.44 -42.73
CA SER A 118 -18.78 11.03 -43.12
C SER A 118 -17.85 10.06 -42.36
N THR A 119 -16.60 10.48 -42.13
CA THR A 119 -15.66 9.79 -41.25
C THR A 119 -14.80 10.79 -40.49
N ILE A 120 -14.50 10.53 -39.22
CA ILE A 120 -13.55 11.28 -38.39
C ILE A 120 -12.41 10.31 -38.04
N ALA A 121 -11.18 10.68 -38.35
CA ALA A 121 -9.99 9.86 -38.17
C ALA A 121 -8.79 10.70 -37.70
N GLY A 122 -7.69 10.02 -37.35
CA GLY A 122 -6.42 10.64 -36.94
C GLY A 122 -6.19 10.62 -35.44
N GLN A 123 -5.10 11.27 -35.02
CA GLN A 123 -4.55 11.24 -33.66
C GLN A 123 -4.56 12.62 -32.96
N GLY A 124 -5.02 13.66 -33.65
CA GLY A 124 -5.13 15.00 -33.09
C GLY A 124 -6.37 15.19 -32.22
N THR A 125 -6.72 16.45 -31.97
CA THR A 125 -7.80 16.82 -31.05
C THR A 125 -9.07 17.27 -31.77
N LEU A 126 -10.22 16.75 -31.36
CA LEU A 126 -11.55 17.29 -31.66
C LEU A 126 -12.03 18.08 -30.45
N ARG A 127 -12.07 19.42 -30.56
CA ARG A 127 -12.47 20.31 -29.45
C ARG A 127 -13.93 20.74 -29.59
N LEU A 128 -14.67 20.58 -28.51
CA LEU A 128 -16.07 20.96 -28.36
C LEU A 128 -16.21 22.02 -27.24
N THR A 129 -17.17 22.93 -27.42
CA THR A 129 -17.57 23.93 -26.42
C THR A 129 -19.08 23.84 -26.20
N PRO A 130 -19.60 24.10 -24.98
CA PRO A 130 -21.03 24.05 -24.75
C PRO A 130 -21.76 25.04 -25.66
N THR A 131 -22.90 24.61 -26.15
CA THR A 131 -23.90 25.49 -26.77
C THR A 131 -24.44 26.47 -25.73
N SER A 132 -25.15 27.51 -26.18
CA SER A 132 -25.89 28.41 -25.28
C SER A 132 -26.95 27.68 -24.45
N GLY A 133 -27.39 26.50 -24.88
CA GLY A 133 -28.29 25.61 -24.14
C GLY A 133 -27.60 24.73 -23.09
N GLY A 134 -26.28 24.85 -22.90
CA GLY A 134 -25.55 24.09 -21.88
C GLY A 134 -25.25 22.64 -22.26
N SER A 135 -25.14 22.33 -23.56
CA SER A 135 -24.80 20.97 -24.02
C SER A 135 -23.59 20.98 -24.95
N TYR A 136 -22.69 20.02 -24.77
CA TYR A 136 -21.68 19.67 -25.77
C TYR A 136 -22.33 18.86 -26.89
N VAL A 137 -22.02 19.19 -28.15
CA VAL A 137 -22.61 18.51 -29.31
C VAL A 137 -21.51 17.81 -30.09
N PHE A 138 -21.52 16.48 -30.06
CA PHE A 138 -20.61 15.67 -30.86
C PHE A 138 -21.04 15.70 -32.34
N PRO A 139 -20.12 15.85 -33.32
CA PRO A 139 -20.47 15.84 -34.73
C PRO A 139 -21.03 14.48 -35.19
N GLY A 140 -21.96 14.50 -36.12
CA GLY A 140 -22.46 13.29 -36.78
C GLY A 140 -21.43 12.62 -37.69
N GLY A 141 -21.71 11.37 -38.05
CA GLY A 141 -20.89 10.52 -38.91
C GLY A 141 -20.00 9.52 -38.16
N SER A 142 -19.14 8.78 -38.87
CA SER A 142 -18.39 7.67 -38.25
C SER A 142 -17.09 8.13 -37.61
N ALA A 143 -17.01 8.11 -36.27
CA ALA A 143 -15.80 8.42 -35.51
C ALA A 143 -15.09 7.18 -34.93
N THR A 144 -15.44 5.98 -35.42
CA THR A 144 -15.00 4.70 -34.81
C THR A 144 -13.48 4.59 -34.66
N GLY A 145 -12.73 4.88 -35.74
CA GLY A 145 -11.26 4.85 -35.71
C GLY A 145 -10.63 5.98 -34.90
N PHE A 146 -11.29 7.14 -34.80
CA PHE A 146 -10.82 8.25 -33.97
C PHE A 146 -11.02 7.99 -32.47
N LEU A 147 -12.09 7.27 -32.11
CA LEU A 147 -12.44 6.95 -30.73
C LEU A 147 -11.87 5.61 -30.24
N SER A 148 -11.25 4.80 -31.11
CA SER A 148 -10.61 3.54 -30.72
C SER A 148 -9.18 3.75 -30.21
N SER A 149 -8.59 2.73 -29.58
CA SER A 149 -7.17 2.72 -29.21
C SER A 149 -6.27 3.16 -30.38
N GLY A 150 -5.32 4.05 -30.12
CA GLY A 150 -4.46 4.67 -31.15
C GLY A 150 -5.12 5.79 -31.97
N GLY A 151 -6.38 6.13 -31.69
CA GLY A 151 -7.09 7.28 -32.25
C GLY A 151 -6.73 8.62 -31.60
N GLY A 152 -7.63 9.60 -31.65
CA GLY A 152 -7.36 10.97 -31.21
C GLY A 152 -7.83 11.31 -29.80
N THR A 153 -7.99 12.61 -29.54
CA THR A 153 -8.47 13.15 -28.26
C THR A 153 -9.77 13.93 -28.49
N VAL A 154 -10.80 13.64 -27.69
CA VAL A 154 -11.96 14.53 -27.60
C VAL A 154 -11.73 15.51 -26.45
N GLU A 155 -11.74 16.80 -26.75
CA GLU A 155 -11.54 17.85 -25.76
C GLU A 155 -12.85 18.59 -25.47
N TYR A 156 -13.27 18.57 -24.21
CA TYR A 156 -14.38 19.36 -23.69
C TYR A 156 -13.82 20.64 -23.03
N SER A 157 -14.06 21.78 -23.68
CA SER A 157 -13.51 23.09 -23.30
C SER A 157 -14.65 24.10 -23.09
N GLY A 158 -14.38 25.29 -22.56
CA GLY A 158 -15.37 26.38 -22.51
C GLY A 158 -15.42 27.11 -21.18
N THR A 159 -16.19 28.19 -21.13
CA THR A 159 -16.33 29.09 -19.96
C THR A 159 -17.70 28.98 -19.27
N THR A 160 -18.61 28.17 -19.81
CA THR A 160 -19.96 27.93 -19.27
C THR A 160 -20.14 26.46 -18.92
N ASN A 161 -21.16 26.16 -18.13
CA ASN A 161 -21.51 24.77 -17.84
C ASN A 161 -21.94 24.03 -19.12
N GLY A 162 -21.65 22.73 -19.18
CA GLY A 162 -21.99 21.89 -20.31
C GLY A 162 -22.17 20.43 -19.93
N ASP A 163 -23.26 19.83 -20.39
CA ASP A 163 -23.50 18.40 -20.27
C ASP A 163 -22.94 17.67 -21.49
N LEU A 164 -22.20 16.59 -21.25
CA LEU A 164 -21.69 15.72 -22.30
C LEU A 164 -22.87 14.96 -22.95
N PRO A 165 -22.80 14.69 -24.27
CA PRO A 165 -23.86 13.95 -24.94
C PRO A 165 -23.86 12.47 -24.49
N PRO A 166 -25.03 11.78 -24.51
CA PRO A 166 -25.12 10.37 -24.15
C PRO A 166 -24.43 9.43 -25.16
N ALA A 167 -24.04 9.95 -26.33
CA ALA A 167 -23.20 9.26 -27.29
C ALA A 167 -22.15 10.23 -27.86
N PRO A 168 -20.91 9.76 -28.10
CA PRO A 168 -20.42 8.39 -27.93
C PRO A 168 -20.17 7.99 -26.47
N THR A 169 -20.15 6.69 -26.19
CA THR A 169 -19.84 6.12 -24.85
C THR A 169 -18.41 5.54 -24.76
N SER A 170 -17.72 5.46 -25.90
CA SER A 170 -16.34 4.99 -25.99
C SER A 170 -15.46 6.05 -26.61
N TYR A 171 -14.27 6.23 -26.06
CA TYR A 171 -13.29 7.24 -26.45
C TYR A 171 -11.90 6.61 -26.47
N ASN A 172 -10.96 7.22 -27.20
CA ASN A 172 -9.55 6.92 -27.00
C ASN A 172 -9.06 7.73 -25.80
N ASN A 173 -8.92 9.05 -25.99
CA ASN A 173 -8.58 9.99 -24.93
C ASN A 173 -9.69 11.02 -24.75
N ILE A 174 -9.90 11.45 -23.51
CA ILE A 174 -10.69 12.64 -23.19
C ILE A 174 -9.81 13.66 -22.49
N ARG A 175 -9.95 14.94 -22.88
CA ARG A 175 -9.38 16.07 -22.16
C ARG A 175 -10.48 17.05 -21.74
N PHE A 176 -10.51 17.43 -20.47
CA PHE A 176 -11.33 18.51 -19.95
C PHE A 176 -10.45 19.74 -19.71
N SER A 177 -10.69 20.79 -20.49
CA SER A 177 -9.97 22.06 -20.44
C SER A 177 -10.91 23.24 -20.19
N ASN A 178 -12.10 22.98 -19.64
CA ASN A 178 -13.07 24.00 -19.28
C ASN A 178 -12.53 24.91 -18.16
N SER A 179 -12.82 26.20 -18.26
CA SER A 179 -12.24 27.25 -17.43
C SER A 179 -12.82 27.28 -16.01
N ALA A 180 -12.09 27.91 -15.08
CA ALA A 180 -12.56 28.12 -13.71
C ALA A 180 -13.97 28.74 -13.68
N GLY A 181 -14.83 28.21 -12.80
CA GLY A 181 -16.25 28.60 -12.68
C GLY A 181 -17.21 27.85 -13.60
N SER A 182 -16.72 27.03 -14.53
CA SER A 182 -17.54 26.17 -15.39
C SER A 182 -17.53 24.70 -14.93
N THR A 183 -18.59 23.97 -15.24
CA THR A 183 -18.71 22.52 -14.97
C THR A 183 -18.99 21.75 -16.26
N ALA A 184 -18.20 20.71 -16.52
CA ALA A 184 -18.50 19.68 -17.51
C ALA A 184 -19.11 18.45 -16.81
N SER A 185 -20.35 18.09 -17.14
CA SER A 185 -21.05 16.96 -16.51
C SER A 185 -21.01 15.74 -17.43
N TYR A 186 -20.63 14.59 -16.88
CA TYR A 186 -20.82 13.31 -17.57
C TYR A 186 -22.30 13.00 -17.78
N PRO A 187 -22.66 12.30 -18.87
CA PRO A 187 -24.02 11.87 -19.11
C PRO A 187 -24.39 10.70 -18.19
N ASN A 188 -25.70 10.40 -18.08
CA ASN A 188 -26.20 9.22 -17.37
C ASN A 188 -25.99 7.91 -18.15
N VAL A 189 -24.76 7.65 -18.60
CA VAL A 189 -24.30 6.40 -19.22
C VAL A 189 -22.85 6.11 -18.80
N ASP A 190 -22.48 4.83 -18.78
CA ASP A 190 -21.09 4.44 -18.52
C ASP A 190 -20.17 4.85 -19.67
N LEU A 191 -18.95 5.28 -19.36
CA LEU A 191 -17.95 5.67 -20.34
C LEU A 191 -16.71 4.78 -20.24
N THR A 192 -16.14 4.46 -21.41
CA THR A 192 -14.88 3.73 -21.52
C THR A 192 -13.89 4.49 -22.39
N LEU A 193 -12.68 4.68 -21.88
CA LEU A 193 -11.55 5.29 -22.58
C LEU A 193 -10.49 4.22 -22.80
N ALA A 194 -10.04 4.02 -24.04
CA ALA A 194 -8.93 3.12 -24.33
C ALA A 194 -7.57 3.69 -23.88
N GLY A 195 -7.45 5.01 -23.82
CA GLY A 195 -6.26 5.76 -23.42
C GLY A 195 -6.52 6.61 -22.17
N ASN A 196 -6.09 7.87 -22.23
CA ASN A 196 -5.95 8.72 -21.05
C ASN A 196 -7.15 9.64 -20.80
N LEU A 197 -7.37 9.96 -19.53
CA LEU A 197 -8.24 11.04 -19.07
C LEU A 197 -7.38 12.19 -18.54
N THR A 198 -7.55 13.39 -19.08
CA THR A 198 -6.84 14.60 -18.63
C THR A 198 -7.81 15.69 -18.19
N VAL A 199 -7.55 16.35 -17.07
CA VAL A 199 -8.38 17.44 -16.53
C VAL A 199 -7.48 18.60 -16.08
N ASP A 200 -7.42 19.67 -16.88
CA ASP A 200 -6.37 20.70 -16.73
C ASP A 200 -6.78 22.15 -17.06
N GLY A 201 -8.08 22.43 -17.19
CA GLY A 201 -8.60 23.76 -17.52
C GLY A 201 -8.88 24.70 -16.34
N GLY A 202 -8.85 24.19 -15.10
CA GLY A 202 -9.22 24.94 -13.89
C GLY A 202 -10.70 24.91 -13.53
N GLY A 203 -11.56 24.37 -14.39
CA GLY A 203 -12.98 24.13 -14.12
C GLY A 203 -13.25 22.83 -13.38
N THR A 204 -14.54 22.52 -13.24
CA THR A 204 -15.04 21.31 -12.59
C THR A 204 -15.44 20.26 -13.62
N VAL A 205 -15.13 18.99 -13.36
CA VAL A 205 -15.72 17.82 -14.03
C VAL A 205 -16.58 17.08 -13.01
N SER A 206 -17.80 16.71 -13.39
CA SER A 206 -18.76 16.09 -12.48
C SER A 206 -19.36 14.81 -13.04
N ASN A 207 -19.48 13.78 -12.21
CA ASN A 207 -20.23 12.55 -12.50
C ASN A 207 -21.53 12.52 -11.65
N PRO A 208 -22.56 13.31 -12.02
CA PRO A 208 -23.75 13.50 -11.18
C PRO A 208 -24.57 12.22 -11.00
N ASP A 209 -24.59 11.36 -12.02
CA ASP A 209 -25.39 10.14 -12.06
C ASP A 209 -24.64 8.89 -11.58
N ASN A 210 -23.46 9.06 -10.98
CA ASN A 210 -22.66 7.98 -10.38
C ASN A 210 -22.34 6.85 -11.37
N ARG A 211 -22.08 7.20 -12.63
CA ARG A 211 -21.78 6.22 -13.68
C ARG A 211 -20.38 5.65 -13.55
N ASN A 212 -20.16 4.48 -14.15
CA ASN A 212 -18.83 3.91 -14.23
C ASN A 212 -18.02 4.61 -15.32
N ILE A 213 -16.82 5.04 -14.96
CA ILE A 213 -15.84 5.63 -15.86
C ILE A 213 -14.62 4.71 -15.87
N THR A 214 -14.36 4.08 -17.01
CA THR A 214 -13.20 3.20 -17.18
C THR A 214 -12.15 3.92 -18.01
N VAL A 215 -10.97 4.14 -17.45
CA VAL A 215 -9.81 4.74 -18.11
C VAL A 215 -8.78 3.64 -18.34
N GLY A 216 -8.49 3.30 -19.60
CA GLY A 216 -7.52 2.25 -19.94
C GLY A 216 -6.07 2.67 -19.70
N GLY A 217 -5.77 3.97 -19.81
CA GLY A 217 -4.46 4.56 -19.54
C GLY A 217 -4.41 5.36 -18.23
N ASP A 218 -3.69 6.47 -18.26
CA ASP A 218 -3.48 7.35 -17.12
C ASP A 218 -4.66 8.32 -16.91
N PHE A 219 -4.92 8.67 -15.65
CA PHE A 219 -5.73 9.82 -15.28
C PHE A 219 -4.81 10.92 -14.74
N ASN A 220 -4.73 12.04 -15.47
CA ASN A 220 -3.99 13.24 -15.09
C ASN A 220 -4.94 14.38 -14.69
N ILE A 221 -4.69 15.02 -13.54
CA ILE A 221 -5.40 16.22 -13.09
C ILE A 221 -4.44 17.32 -12.64
N SER A 222 -4.70 18.56 -13.04
CA SER A 222 -3.86 19.72 -12.72
C SER A 222 -4.61 21.05 -12.94
N GLY A 223 -3.88 22.17 -12.94
CA GLY A 223 -4.39 23.46 -13.45
C GLY A 223 -5.45 24.14 -12.59
N GLY A 224 -5.53 23.80 -11.30
CA GLY A 224 -6.57 24.27 -10.38
C GLY A 224 -7.92 23.57 -10.58
N SER A 225 -7.97 22.52 -11.40
CA SER A 225 -9.22 21.84 -11.75
C SER A 225 -9.82 21.06 -10.58
N THR A 226 -11.13 20.87 -10.62
CA THR A 226 -11.86 20.00 -9.69
C THR A 226 -12.44 18.80 -10.43
N TYR A 227 -12.35 17.60 -9.85
CA TYR A 227 -13.00 16.40 -10.37
C TYR A 227 -13.85 15.73 -9.30
N ASN A 228 -15.13 15.52 -9.59
CA ASN A 228 -16.09 14.84 -8.73
C ASN A 228 -16.43 13.47 -9.32
N ALA A 229 -15.90 12.40 -8.71
CA ALA A 229 -16.01 11.04 -9.24
C ALA A 229 -17.42 10.42 -9.09
N GLY A 230 -18.24 10.93 -8.17
CA GLY A 230 -19.53 10.32 -7.81
C GLY A 230 -19.34 9.03 -6.99
N ASN A 231 -20.35 8.15 -7.00
CA ASN A 231 -20.36 6.89 -6.24
C ASN A 231 -20.20 5.64 -7.12
N GLY A 232 -20.00 5.81 -8.42
CA GLY A 232 -19.74 4.71 -9.37
C GLY A 232 -18.31 4.17 -9.28
N THR A 233 -17.93 3.34 -10.23
CA THR A 233 -16.53 2.90 -10.37
C THR A 233 -15.75 3.90 -11.24
N LEU A 234 -14.60 4.36 -10.75
CA LEU A 234 -13.60 5.04 -11.56
C LEU A 234 -12.36 4.13 -11.67
N SER A 235 -12.31 3.32 -12.72
CA SER A 235 -11.22 2.38 -12.93
C SER A 235 -10.10 3.05 -13.74
N ILE A 236 -8.86 2.90 -13.29
CA ILE A 236 -7.67 3.49 -13.92
C ILE A 236 -6.68 2.37 -14.25
N GLY A 237 -6.48 2.12 -15.54
CA GLY A 237 -5.61 1.09 -16.11
C GLY A 237 -4.13 1.49 -16.18
N GLY A 238 -3.82 2.76 -15.92
CA GLY A 238 -2.48 3.29 -15.71
C GLY A 238 -2.35 3.97 -14.33
N ASN A 239 -1.69 5.12 -14.31
CA ASN A 239 -1.43 5.92 -13.12
C ASN A 239 -2.52 6.97 -12.90
N PHE A 240 -2.80 7.27 -11.63
CA PHE A 240 -3.42 8.53 -11.22
C PHE A 240 -2.31 9.54 -10.91
N THR A 241 -2.29 10.65 -11.65
CA THR A 241 -1.30 11.72 -11.47
C THR A 241 -1.99 13.05 -11.24
N GLY A 242 -2.05 13.48 -10.00
CA GLY A 242 -2.44 14.83 -9.63
C GLY A 242 -1.22 15.72 -9.44
N SER A 243 -1.11 16.79 -10.23
CA SER A 243 0.06 17.68 -10.25
C SER A 243 -0.31 19.16 -10.08
N GLY A 244 0.50 19.87 -9.30
CA GLY A 244 0.23 21.26 -8.93
C GLY A 244 -1.03 21.40 -8.07
N SER A 245 -1.72 22.52 -8.24
CA SER A 245 -3.01 22.76 -7.59
C SER A 245 -4.13 22.01 -8.32
N TYR A 246 -4.93 21.24 -7.58
CA TYR A 246 -6.17 20.62 -8.04
C TYR A 246 -6.99 20.17 -6.82
N THR A 247 -8.27 19.86 -7.04
CA THR A 247 -9.12 19.15 -6.06
C THR A 247 -9.72 17.90 -6.67
N PHE A 248 -9.42 16.74 -6.10
CA PHE A 248 -10.03 15.48 -6.48
C PHE A 248 -10.98 14.99 -5.39
N ASN A 249 -12.26 14.87 -5.71
CA ASN A 249 -13.30 14.37 -4.81
C ASN A 249 -13.68 12.94 -5.22
N ALA A 250 -13.15 11.96 -4.48
CA ALA A 250 -13.45 10.55 -4.70
C ALA A 250 -14.89 10.18 -4.30
N ASN A 251 -15.50 10.96 -3.39
CA ASN A 251 -16.86 10.73 -2.89
C ASN A 251 -17.04 9.29 -2.38
N GLY A 252 -17.98 8.51 -2.93
CA GLY A 252 -18.16 7.10 -2.61
C GLY A 252 -17.61 6.14 -3.66
N ALA A 253 -16.77 6.62 -4.59
CA ALA A 253 -16.34 5.83 -5.73
C ALA A 253 -15.53 4.59 -5.31
N THR A 254 -15.65 3.53 -6.10
CA THR A 254 -14.67 2.43 -6.11
C THR A 254 -13.60 2.75 -7.15
N MET A 255 -12.34 2.81 -6.73
CA MET A 255 -11.22 3.29 -7.53
C MET A 255 -10.08 2.27 -7.60
N PRO A 256 -10.16 1.25 -8.47
CA PRO A 256 -9.01 0.42 -8.78
C PRO A 256 -8.04 1.19 -9.67
N ILE A 257 -6.77 1.23 -9.26
CA ILE A 257 -5.64 1.85 -9.95
C ILE A 257 -4.59 0.77 -10.15
N THR A 258 -4.41 0.35 -11.40
CA THR A 258 -3.43 -0.69 -11.74
C THR A 258 -1.99 -0.17 -11.69
N GLY A 259 -1.80 1.13 -11.90
CA GLY A 259 -0.54 1.85 -11.73
C GLY A 259 -0.40 2.50 -10.36
N ARG A 260 0.22 3.68 -10.33
CA ARG A 260 0.55 4.44 -9.10
C ARG A 260 -0.45 5.56 -8.84
N LEU A 261 -0.50 6.03 -7.59
CA LEU A 261 -1.23 7.24 -7.20
C LEU A 261 -0.22 8.32 -6.75
N THR A 262 -0.20 9.44 -7.46
CA THR A 262 0.58 10.64 -7.08
C THR A 262 -0.36 11.79 -6.76
N ASN A 263 -0.22 12.37 -5.55
CA ASN A 263 -0.97 13.53 -5.09
C ASN A 263 -0.03 14.66 -4.65
N THR A 264 -0.07 15.80 -5.36
CA THR A 264 0.57 17.05 -4.92
C THR A 264 -0.42 18.15 -4.55
N GLY A 265 -1.73 17.91 -4.73
CA GLY A 265 -2.81 18.89 -4.53
C GLY A 265 -3.73 18.47 -3.39
N THR A 266 -5.04 18.65 -3.54
CA THR A 266 -6.04 18.19 -2.56
C THR A 266 -6.73 16.93 -3.05
N PHE A 267 -6.61 15.84 -2.30
CA PHE A 267 -7.32 14.59 -2.55
C PHE A 267 -8.30 14.32 -1.39
N ASN A 268 -9.59 14.34 -1.68
CA ASN A 268 -10.67 14.04 -0.73
C ASN A 268 -11.17 12.61 -0.95
N ALA A 269 -10.75 11.69 -0.08
CA ALA A 269 -11.13 10.28 -0.17
C ALA A 269 -12.59 10.04 0.27
N ASN A 270 -13.17 10.89 1.11
CA ASN A 270 -14.59 10.81 1.52
C ASN A 270 -14.96 9.42 2.04
N THR A 271 -15.85 8.68 1.37
CA THR A 271 -16.26 7.30 1.73
C THR A 271 -15.75 6.26 0.71
N SER A 272 -14.81 6.65 -0.16
CA SER A 272 -14.35 5.85 -1.29
C SER A 272 -13.55 4.60 -0.88
N THR A 273 -13.43 3.67 -1.82
CA THR A 273 -12.49 2.54 -1.73
C THR A 273 -11.46 2.66 -2.84
N ILE A 274 -10.20 2.90 -2.49
CA ILE A 274 -9.09 3.11 -3.43
C ILE A 274 -8.19 1.88 -3.37
N THR A 275 -8.01 1.18 -4.48
CA THR A 275 -7.17 -0.01 -4.57
C THR A 275 -5.99 0.27 -5.48
N ILE A 276 -4.77 0.05 -5.00
CA ILE A 276 -3.53 0.29 -5.75
C ILE A 276 -2.82 -1.04 -5.92
N SER A 277 -2.54 -1.42 -7.17
CA SER A 277 -1.77 -2.65 -7.48
C SER A 277 -0.46 -2.39 -8.22
N GLY A 278 -0.20 -1.13 -8.64
CA GLY A 278 1.00 -0.79 -9.37
C GLY A 278 2.26 -0.85 -8.51
N ALA A 279 3.37 -1.25 -9.14
CA ALA A 279 4.69 -1.33 -8.52
C ALA A 279 5.26 0.07 -8.23
N ASP A 280 6.33 0.10 -7.44
CA ASP A 280 7.22 1.26 -7.33
C ASP A 280 7.91 1.53 -8.69
N GLY A 281 8.07 2.80 -9.06
CA GLY A 281 8.86 3.23 -10.21
C GLY A 281 10.36 3.40 -9.95
N GLY A 282 10.81 3.17 -8.71
CA GLY A 282 12.19 3.35 -8.24
C GLY A 282 12.51 4.80 -7.83
N GLY A 283 13.44 4.97 -6.90
CA GLY A 283 13.82 6.29 -6.37
C GLY A 283 12.69 6.94 -5.57
N SER A 284 12.29 8.16 -5.94
CA SER A 284 11.17 8.88 -5.30
C SER A 284 9.79 8.55 -5.89
N ASN A 285 9.69 7.57 -6.80
CA ASN A 285 8.48 7.24 -7.55
C ASN A 285 7.59 6.21 -6.87
N TYR A 286 7.07 6.53 -5.69
CA TYR A 286 6.31 5.60 -4.88
C TYR A 286 5.02 5.08 -5.54
N SER A 287 4.56 3.90 -5.13
CA SER A 287 3.24 3.36 -5.54
C SER A 287 2.09 4.24 -5.06
N PHE A 288 2.22 4.78 -3.85
CA PHE A 288 1.44 5.90 -3.36
C PHE A 288 2.39 7.02 -2.91
N ALA A 289 2.37 8.13 -3.62
CA ALA A 289 3.14 9.32 -3.32
C ALA A 289 2.19 10.47 -2.95
N ASN A 290 2.24 10.94 -1.71
CA ASN A 290 1.45 12.09 -1.27
C ASN A 290 2.35 13.21 -0.76
N THR A 291 2.48 14.30 -1.50
CA THR A 291 3.14 15.53 -1.06
C THR A 291 2.15 16.69 -0.87
N GLY A 292 0.89 16.48 -1.23
CA GLY A 292 -0.22 17.42 -1.02
C GLY A 292 -1.04 17.13 0.24
N THR A 293 -2.30 17.56 0.23
CA THR A 293 -3.30 17.29 1.26
C THR A 293 -4.10 16.04 0.90
N PHE A 294 -4.16 15.08 1.83
CA PHE A 294 -5.00 13.89 1.72
C PHE A 294 -6.03 13.89 2.85
N ASN A 295 -7.29 14.17 2.51
CA ASN A 295 -8.41 14.15 3.45
C ASN A 295 -9.06 12.77 3.42
N ALA A 296 -8.73 11.92 4.39
CA ALA A 296 -9.11 10.52 4.37
C ALA A 296 -10.62 10.24 4.51
N GLY A 297 -11.38 11.16 5.11
CA GLY A 297 -12.79 10.93 5.42
C GLY A 297 -12.99 9.63 6.21
N THR A 298 -13.92 8.78 5.77
CA THR A 298 -14.09 7.41 6.26
C THR A 298 -13.63 6.35 5.24
N GLY A 299 -12.97 6.76 4.16
CA GLY A 299 -12.57 5.91 3.05
C GLY A 299 -11.51 4.87 3.41
N THR A 300 -11.28 3.96 2.46
CA THR A 300 -10.33 2.85 2.58
C THR A 300 -9.30 2.88 1.46
N VAL A 301 -8.03 2.80 1.83
CA VAL A 301 -6.92 2.57 0.89
C VAL A 301 -6.46 1.12 0.99
N ILE A 302 -6.34 0.45 -0.14
CA ILE A 302 -5.98 -0.96 -0.24
C ILE A 302 -4.71 -1.10 -1.09
N PHE A 303 -3.66 -1.68 -0.52
CA PHE A 303 -2.49 -2.13 -1.27
C PHE A 303 -2.67 -3.60 -1.65
N SER A 304 -2.63 -3.89 -2.95
CA SER A 304 -2.94 -5.20 -3.50
C SER A 304 -1.99 -5.61 -4.64
N GLY A 305 -2.27 -6.75 -5.28
CA GLY A 305 -1.46 -7.27 -6.38
C GLY A 305 -0.12 -7.87 -5.92
N GLY A 306 0.65 -8.36 -6.90
CA GLY A 306 1.87 -9.12 -6.63
C GLY A 306 3.16 -8.30 -6.57
N SER A 307 3.13 -7.06 -7.03
CA SER A 307 4.30 -6.17 -7.08
C SER A 307 4.74 -5.73 -5.69
N ALA A 308 6.05 -5.49 -5.49
CA ALA A 308 6.51 -4.70 -4.34
C ALA A 308 5.97 -3.26 -4.45
N GLN A 309 5.51 -2.71 -3.34
CA GLN A 309 4.87 -1.39 -3.32
C GLN A 309 5.50 -0.50 -2.26
N THR A 310 5.50 0.79 -2.52
CA THR A 310 6.00 1.80 -1.58
C THR A 310 4.94 2.87 -1.30
N LEU A 311 4.92 3.30 -0.05
CA LEU A 311 4.12 4.41 0.44
C LEU A 311 5.09 5.49 0.94
N GLY A 312 5.05 6.68 0.36
CA GLY A 312 5.94 7.76 0.74
C GLY A 312 5.43 9.16 0.38
N GLY A 313 6.30 10.15 0.59
CA GLY A 313 5.98 11.57 0.48
C GLY A 313 5.95 12.24 1.85
N SER A 314 4.98 13.12 2.07
CA SER A 314 4.68 13.75 3.35
C SER A 314 3.94 12.79 4.29
N PHE A 315 3.86 13.16 5.57
CA PHE A 315 3.03 12.48 6.55
C PHE A 315 1.58 12.38 6.07
N THR A 316 1.06 11.17 5.93
CA THR A 316 -0.31 10.92 5.46
C THR A 316 -1.10 10.18 6.54
N THR A 317 -2.29 10.71 6.85
CA THR A 317 -3.25 10.04 7.72
C THR A 317 -4.30 9.33 6.87
N PHE A 318 -4.38 8.02 6.99
CA PHE A 318 -5.43 7.18 6.43
C PHE A 318 -6.54 7.00 7.46
N ASN A 319 -7.78 6.83 6.99
CA ASN A 319 -8.84 6.33 7.86
C ASN A 319 -8.73 4.81 7.97
N ASN A 320 -9.04 4.08 6.90
CA ASN A 320 -8.78 2.64 6.85
C ASN A 320 -7.64 2.32 5.87
N LEU A 321 -6.76 1.41 6.27
CA LEU A 321 -5.65 0.92 5.45
C LEU A 321 -5.71 -0.61 5.42
N THR A 322 -5.72 -1.20 4.23
CA THR A 322 -5.74 -2.65 4.04
C THR A 322 -4.53 -3.12 3.25
N ILE A 323 -3.87 -4.17 3.75
CA ILE A 323 -2.78 -4.86 3.07
C ILE A 323 -3.30 -6.23 2.61
N ASN A 324 -3.53 -6.37 1.32
CA ASN A 324 -4.06 -7.58 0.70
C ASN A 324 -3.31 -7.88 -0.61
N LYS A 325 -2.01 -8.12 -0.45
CA LYS A 325 -1.09 -8.41 -1.55
C LYS A 325 -1.14 -9.89 -1.89
N SER A 326 -0.91 -10.25 -3.16
CA SER A 326 -0.77 -11.67 -3.54
C SER A 326 0.67 -12.17 -3.36
N SER A 327 1.64 -11.25 -3.33
CA SER A 327 3.06 -11.48 -3.06
C SER A 327 3.74 -10.15 -2.70
N ASN A 328 4.97 -10.22 -2.18
CA ASN A 328 5.77 -9.06 -1.75
C ASN A 328 5.10 -8.22 -0.65
N ASN A 329 5.77 -7.13 -0.27
CA ASN A 329 5.42 -6.31 0.89
C ASN A 329 5.12 -4.86 0.47
N LEU A 330 4.47 -4.13 1.38
CA LEU A 330 4.40 -2.68 1.35
C LEU A 330 5.58 -2.14 2.16
N THR A 331 6.34 -1.19 1.62
CA THR A 331 7.42 -0.51 2.35
C THR A 331 7.05 0.96 2.57
N LEU A 332 7.19 1.46 3.80
CA LEU A 332 7.14 2.89 4.08
C LEU A 332 8.47 3.52 3.65
N ALA A 333 8.43 4.26 2.55
CA ALA A 333 9.60 4.84 1.90
C ALA A 333 9.75 6.34 2.21
N GLY A 334 10.96 6.86 2.02
CA GLY A 334 11.33 8.22 2.41
C GLY A 334 11.65 8.32 3.90
N THR A 335 11.41 9.49 4.49
CA THR A 335 11.79 9.83 5.88
C THR A 335 10.60 10.31 6.71
N THR A 336 9.41 9.80 6.43
CA THR A 336 8.16 10.26 7.05
C THR A 336 7.33 9.10 7.57
N ASP A 337 6.88 9.26 8.81
CA ASP A 337 5.89 8.36 9.43
C ASP A 337 4.54 8.47 8.73
N GLN A 338 3.72 7.44 8.89
CA GLN A 338 2.37 7.37 8.33
C GLN A 338 1.37 6.99 9.43
N GLN A 339 0.11 7.40 9.32
CA GLN A 339 -0.88 7.18 10.38
C GLN A 339 -2.17 6.52 9.87
N VAL A 340 -2.79 5.68 10.70
CA VAL A 340 -4.11 5.05 10.46
C VAL A 340 -5.03 5.35 11.65
N ASN A 341 -6.15 6.04 11.41
CA ASN A 341 -7.09 6.43 12.47
C ASN A 341 -8.24 5.45 12.71
N GLY A 342 -8.68 4.77 11.65
CA GLY A 342 -9.70 3.73 11.66
C GLY A 342 -9.07 2.35 11.75
N THR A 343 -9.39 1.47 10.80
CA THR A 343 -8.95 0.08 10.84
C THR A 343 -7.69 -0.14 10.00
N LEU A 344 -6.66 -0.74 10.60
CA LEU A 344 -5.58 -1.40 9.88
C LEU A 344 -5.95 -2.87 9.66
N THR A 345 -6.18 -3.26 8.41
CA THR A 345 -6.50 -4.65 8.03
C THR A 345 -5.29 -5.33 7.41
N LEU A 346 -4.85 -6.43 8.03
CA LEU A 346 -3.70 -7.22 7.61
C LEU A 346 -4.19 -8.58 7.09
N THR A 347 -4.27 -8.73 5.76
CA THR A 347 -4.73 -9.96 5.10
C THR A 347 -3.55 -10.77 4.56
N ASN A 348 -2.72 -10.15 3.71
CA ASN A 348 -1.55 -10.79 3.13
C ASN A 348 -0.53 -9.75 2.65
N GLY A 349 0.76 -10.01 2.84
CA GLY A 349 1.86 -9.07 2.66
C GLY A 349 2.18 -8.29 3.93
N ASN A 350 3.46 -8.05 4.18
CA ASN A 350 3.91 -7.30 5.36
C ASN A 350 3.97 -5.80 5.08
N ILE A 351 3.96 -5.01 6.14
CA ILE A 351 4.36 -3.60 6.13
C ILE A 351 5.78 -3.51 6.67
N ILE A 352 6.73 -3.05 5.86
CA ILE A 352 8.12 -2.81 6.27
C ILE A 352 8.28 -1.31 6.51
N THR A 353 8.62 -0.90 7.73
CA THR A 353 8.69 0.54 8.05
C THR A 353 10.10 1.13 7.96
N GLY A 354 11.14 0.29 8.03
CA GLY A 354 12.53 0.76 8.06
C GLY A 354 12.77 1.70 9.25
N SER A 355 13.31 2.89 8.99
CA SER A 355 13.49 3.94 10.01
C SER A 355 12.20 4.69 10.37
N ASN A 356 11.16 4.57 9.55
CA ASN A 356 9.87 5.23 9.76
C ASN A 356 8.99 4.41 10.71
N ALA A 357 7.86 4.99 11.12
CA ALA A 357 6.82 4.34 11.90
C ALA A 357 5.45 4.35 11.21
N LEU A 358 4.68 3.29 11.44
CA LEU A 358 3.23 3.29 11.23
C LEU A 358 2.54 3.63 12.55
N ILE A 359 1.83 4.76 12.62
CA ILE A 359 1.17 5.24 13.84
C ILE A 359 -0.31 4.85 13.81
N LEU A 360 -0.75 4.17 14.86
CA LEU A 360 -2.14 3.81 15.13
C LEU A 360 -2.82 4.91 15.94
N GLY A 361 -3.85 5.54 15.37
CA GLY A 361 -4.61 6.62 15.98
C GLY A 361 -5.34 6.25 17.27
N SER A 362 -5.86 7.23 18.00
CA SER A 362 -6.49 7.03 19.32
C SER A 362 -7.81 6.23 19.30
N THR A 363 -8.38 5.99 18.13
CA THR A 363 -9.58 5.16 17.94
C THR A 363 -9.32 3.96 17.02
N SER A 364 -8.06 3.76 16.64
CA SER A 364 -7.71 2.75 15.65
C SER A 364 -7.92 1.33 16.16
N THR A 365 -8.19 0.44 15.22
CA THR A 365 -8.28 -1.01 15.44
C THR A 365 -7.37 -1.74 14.47
N VAL A 366 -7.00 -2.98 14.82
CA VAL A 366 -6.24 -3.87 13.96
C VAL A 366 -7.07 -5.11 13.71
N ALA A 367 -7.30 -5.45 12.44
CA ALA A 367 -8.03 -6.62 12.00
C ALA A 367 -7.12 -7.58 11.22
N GLY A 368 -7.31 -8.88 11.42
CA GLY A 368 -6.45 -9.91 10.81
C GLY A 368 -5.08 -10.01 11.47
N GLY A 369 -4.04 -10.17 10.65
CA GLY A 369 -2.66 -10.40 11.09
C GLY A 369 -2.33 -11.88 11.26
N GLY A 370 -1.12 -12.26 10.86
CA GLY A 370 -0.63 -13.63 10.90
C GLY A 370 0.74 -13.76 10.26
N ASN A 371 1.27 -14.97 10.12
CA ASN A 371 2.62 -15.20 9.56
C ASN A 371 2.78 -14.69 8.11
N SER A 372 1.67 -14.47 7.40
CA SER A 372 1.63 -13.91 6.05
C SER A 372 1.40 -12.39 6.01
N SER A 373 1.11 -11.73 7.13
CA SER A 373 0.85 -10.29 7.16
C SER A 373 1.05 -9.70 8.55
N TYR A 374 2.09 -8.90 8.70
CA TYR A 374 2.46 -8.22 9.94
C TYR A 374 3.25 -6.93 9.65
N VAL A 375 3.54 -6.15 10.69
CA VAL A 375 4.42 -4.99 10.62
C VAL A 375 5.84 -5.38 11.04
N GLU A 376 6.80 -5.16 10.16
CA GLU A 376 8.23 -5.35 10.38
C GLU A 376 8.90 -3.98 10.54
N GLY A 377 9.32 -3.65 11.76
CA GLY A 377 9.89 -2.36 12.11
C GLY A 377 9.12 -1.66 13.23
N ASN A 378 8.94 -0.35 13.10
CA ASN A 378 8.40 0.53 14.14
C ASN A 378 6.90 0.78 13.97
N ILE A 379 6.16 0.69 15.07
CA ILE A 379 4.72 1.01 15.09
C ILE A 379 4.36 1.81 16.34
N GLY A 380 3.67 2.93 16.14
CA GLY A 380 3.19 3.82 17.20
C GLY A 380 1.75 3.51 17.60
N GLY A 381 1.41 3.70 18.87
CA GLY A 381 0.02 3.72 19.33
C GLY A 381 -0.27 4.97 20.13
N ILE A 382 -1.30 5.73 19.71
CA ILE A 382 -1.72 6.95 20.41
C ILE A 382 -2.67 6.60 21.57
N TYR A 383 -2.34 7.10 22.75
CA TYR A 383 -3.13 7.01 23.96
C TYR A 383 -3.67 8.39 24.36
N THR A 384 -4.81 8.36 25.02
CA THR A 384 -5.48 9.53 25.59
C THR A 384 -5.76 9.29 27.06
N THR A 385 -6.60 10.12 27.68
CA THR A 385 -7.07 9.92 29.05
C THR A 385 -7.97 8.69 29.23
N THR A 386 -8.45 8.07 28.14
CA THR A 386 -9.24 6.84 28.18
C THR A 386 -8.33 5.62 28.24
N ASN A 387 -8.57 4.71 29.18
CA ASN A 387 -7.84 3.45 29.26
C ASN A 387 -8.21 2.53 28.09
N ALA A 388 -7.31 2.44 27.12
CA ALA A 388 -7.55 1.77 25.85
C ALA A 388 -6.43 0.77 25.54
N LEU A 389 -6.82 -0.30 24.84
CA LEU A 389 -5.89 -1.29 24.30
C LEU A 389 -5.40 -0.85 22.93
N ARG A 390 -4.08 -0.87 22.71
CA ARG A 390 -3.48 -0.81 21.37
C ARG A 390 -2.86 -2.14 21.04
N ILE A 391 -3.23 -2.71 19.90
CA ILE A 391 -2.65 -3.92 19.35
C ILE A 391 -1.52 -3.52 18.41
N TYR A 392 -0.30 -3.98 18.68
CA TYR A 392 0.86 -3.81 17.84
C TYR A 392 1.11 -5.13 17.08
N PRO A 393 0.74 -5.22 15.79
CA PRO A 393 0.86 -6.43 14.99
C PRO A 393 2.29 -6.65 14.48
N PHE A 394 3.28 -6.70 15.37
CA PHE A 394 4.67 -6.95 14.96
C PHE A 394 4.84 -8.34 14.32
N GLY A 395 5.90 -8.48 13.54
CA GLY A 395 6.46 -9.77 13.18
C GLY A 395 7.91 -9.63 12.74
N SER A 396 8.59 -10.77 12.61
CA SER A 396 9.99 -10.86 12.19
C SER A 396 10.27 -12.27 11.68
N GLY A 397 11.12 -12.43 10.67
CA GLY A 397 11.53 -13.75 10.18
C GLY A 397 10.35 -14.69 9.81
N GLY A 398 9.26 -14.15 9.27
CA GLY A 398 8.08 -14.92 8.86
C GLY A 398 7.13 -15.33 9.98
N LEU A 399 7.37 -14.88 11.21
CA LEU A 399 6.52 -15.19 12.37
C LEU A 399 5.83 -13.95 12.92
N TYR A 400 4.52 -14.06 13.10
CA TYR A 400 3.69 -13.03 13.73
C TYR A 400 3.93 -13.00 15.24
N ARG A 401 4.15 -11.80 15.77
CA ARG A 401 4.55 -11.54 17.15
C ARG A 401 3.79 -10.34 17.70
N ARG A 402 2.46 -10.45 17.72
CA ARG A 402 1.63 -9.38 18.27
C ARG A 402 1.84 -9.18 19.76
N ILE A 403 1.62 -7.94 20.18
CA ILE A 403 1.49 -7.56 21.58
C ILE A 403 0.44 -6.46 21.71
N GLY A 404 -0.46 -6.60 22.68
CA GLY A 404 -1.41 -5.57 23.08
C GLY A 404 -0.92 -4.84 24.32
N VAL A 405 -0.91 -3.52 24.30
CA VAL A 405 -0.57 -2.68 25.45
C VAL A 405 -1.76 -1.82 25.81
N ARG A 406 -2.30 -2.03 27.02
CA ARG A 406 -3.40 -1.24 27.56
C ARG A 406 -2.86 -0.13 28.47
N GLY A 407 -3.36 1.09 28.29
CA GLY A 407 -2.96 2.21 29.13
C GLY A 407 -3.73 3.49 28.86
N ASN A 408 -3.38 4.52 29.62
CA ASN A 408 -3.90 5.88 29.47
C ASN A 408 -2.92 6.93 29.99
N THR A 409 -3.10 8.15 29.55
CA THR A 409 -2.50 9.34 30.14
C THR A 409 -3.41 9.90 31.24
N SER A 410 -2.88 10.77 32.10
CA SER A 410 -3.71 11.57 33.02
C SER A 410 -4.28 12.82 32.35
N THR A 411 -3.54 13.38 31.38
CA THR A 411 -3.92 14.53 30.57
C THR A 411 -3.35 14.37 29.14
N GLY A 412 -3.88 15.12 28.18
CA GLY A 412 -3.36 15.17 26.81
C GLY A 412 -3.25 13.80 26.13
N THR A 413 -2.24 13.66 25.27
CA THR A 413 -1.96 12.42 24.53
C THR A 413 -0.51 11.97 24.70
N ALA A 414 -0.30 10.68 24.48
CA ALA A 414 1.02 10.08 24.40
C ALA A 414 1.06 9.09 23.23
N THR A 415 2.20 8.94 22.58
CA THR A 415 2.43 7.91 21.56
C THR A 415 3.52 6.97 22.06
N LEU A 416 3.16 5.69 22.22
CA LEU A 416 4.15 4.63 22.41
C LEU A 416 4.59 4.10 21.05
N GLN A 417 5.81 4.43 20.64
CA GLN A 417 6.44 3.87 19.45
C GLN A 417 7.19 2.60 19.83
N GLY A 418 6.70 1.47 19.36
CA GLY A 418 7.26 0.16 19.67
C GLY A 418 8.13 -0.41 18.54
N SER A 419 9.08 -1.25 18.93
CA SER A 419 9.90 -2.10 18.05
C SER A 419 10.12 -3.46 18.71
N LEU A 420 10.23 -4.51 17.91
CA LEU A 420 10.67 -5.83 18.35
C LEU A 420 12.20 -5.95 18.21
N ILE A 421 12.89 -6.29 19.30
CA ILE A 421 14.35 -6.42 19.34
C ILE A 421 14.71 -7.90 19.45
N ASN A 422 15.44 -8.43 18.47
CA ASN A 422 15.98 -9.79 18.47
C ASN A 422 17.34 -9.82 19.20
N ALA A 423 17.30 -9.60 20.51
CA ALA A 423 18.44 -9.71 21.41
C ALA A 423 17.98 -10.13 22.81
N SER A 424 18.93 -10.59 23.62
CA SER A 424 18.69 -10.93 25.02
C SER A 424 18.11 -9.75 25.81
N ALA A 425 17.02 -9.98 26.56
CA ALA A 425 16.41 -8.99 27.43
C ALA A 425 17.34 -8.56 28.58
N TYR A 426 18.39 -9.35 28.86
CA TYR A 426 19.45 -8.99 29.79
C TYR A 426 20.28 -7.79 29.32
N SER A 427 20.26 -7.46 28.03
CA SER A 427 20.87 -6.22 27.51
C SER A 427 20.23 -4.94 28.07
N VAL A 428 18.98 -5.02 28.56
CA VAL A 428 18.31 -3.90 29.24
C VAL A 428 18.79 -3.79 30.69
N THR A 429 18.78 -4.90 31.42
CA THR A 429 19.21 -5.02 32.82
C THR A 429 19.27 -6.48 33.24
N SER A 430 20.15 -6.81 34.19
CA SER A 430 20.19 -8.12 34.84
C SER A 430 19.39 -8.19 36.15
N ALA A 431 18.88 -7.05 36.64
CA ALA A 431 18.09 -7.01 37.86
C ALA A 431 16.69 -7.60 37.63
N LEU A 432 16.31 -8.55 38.47
CA LEU A 432 15.03 -9.26 38.41
C LEU A 432 14.23 -9.07 39.71
N SER A 433 12.91 -8.92 39.59
CA SER A 433 11.97 -8.86 40.70
C SER A 433 10.78 -9.78 40.44
N GLY A 434 10.57 -10.76 41.33
CA GLY A 434 9.52 -11.77 41.18
C GLY A 434 9.72 -12.70 39.96
N LEU A 435 10.95 -12.81 39.48
CA LEU A 435 11.37 -13.61 38.32
C LEU A 435 12.68 -14.33 38.62
N THR A 436 12.88 -15.43 37.90
CA THR A 436 14.15 -16.18 37.89
C THR A 436 14.88 -16.00 36.57
N ASN A 437 14.16 -15.81 35.45
CA ASN A 437 14.74 -15.57 34.15
C ASN A 437 13.84 -14.68 33.26
N VAL A 438 14.43 -14.01 32.27
CA VAL A 438 13.78 -13.28 31.17
C VAL A 438 14.29 -13.83 29.83
N SER A 439 13.57 -13.58 28.73
CA SER A 439 13.97 -14.10 27.41
C SER A 439 15.40 -13.68 27.05
N THR A 440 16.18 -14.66 26.59
CA THR A 440 17.52 -14.45 26.02
C THR A 440 17.47 -14.22 24.51
N ILE A 441 16.27 -14.27 23.91
CA ILE A 441 16.09 -14.25 22.45
C ILE A 441 15.59 -12.88 21.98
N ARG A 442 14.59 -12.32 22.67
CA ARG A 442 13.93 -11.08 22.22
C ARG A 442 13.16 -10.34 23.30
N TYR A 443 12.93 -9.07 23.06
CA TYR A 443 12.03 -8.23 23.85
C TYR A 443 11.38 -7.15 22.97
N TYR A 444 10.26 -6.61 23.44
CA TYR A 444 9.64 -5.41 22.88
C TYR A 444 10.13 -4.20 23.66
N GLN A 445 10.40 -3.12 22.94
CA GLN A 445 10.65 -1.81 23.52
C GLN A 445 9.63 -0.81 22.99
N PHE A 446 9.21 0.13 23.82
CA PHE A 446 8.23 1.16 23.50
C PHE A 446 8.71 2.51 23.99
N GLN A 447 9.17 3.35 23.08
CA GLN A 447 9.55 4.72 23.39
C GLN A 447 8.30 5.58 23.55
N ASN A 448 8.19 6.27 24.69
CA ASN A 448 7.10 7.21 24.92
C ASN A 448 7.41 8.60 24.38
N SER A 449 6.46 9.20 23.68
CA SER A 449 6.48 10.60 23.28
C SER A 449 5.16 11.28 23.69
N GLY A 450 5.20 12.55 24.10
CA GLY A 450 4.04 13.25 24.67
C GLY A 450 3.94 13.10 26.19
N GLN A 451 2.73 12.94 26.72
CA GLN A 451 2.47 12.92 28.16
C GLN A 451 2.94 11.62 28.83
N ALA A 452 3.04 11.63 30.16
CA ALA A 452 3.32 10.41 30.92
C ALA A 452 2.17 9.40 30.72
N LEU A 453 2.52 8.14 30.52
CA LEU A 453 1.58 7.06 30.27
C LEU A 453 1.60 6.07 31.44
N THR A 454 0.43 5.65 31.91
CA THR A 454 0.31 4.47 32.78
C THR A 454 -0.09 3.27 31.94
N VAL A 455 0.82 2.29 31.85
CA VAL A 455 0.51 0.96 31.30
C VAL A 455 -0.19 0.16 32.39
N THR A 456 -1.37 -0.38 32.05
CA THR A 456 -2.24 -1.07 33.00
C THR A 456 -2.37 -2.57 32.73
N GLN A 457 -2.05 -3.01 31.51
CA GLN A 457 -2.10 -4.44 31.16
C GLN A 457 -1.31 -4.71 29.87
N ILE A 458 -0.76 -5.93 29.77
CA ILE A 458 -0.31 -6.50 28.50
C ILE A 458 -1.30 -7.59 28.10
N GLU A 459 -1.80 -7.53 26.87
CA GLU A 459 -2.80 -8.45 26.34
C GLU A 459 -2.32 -9.08 25.04
N ASN A 460 -2.75 -10.31 24.75
CA ASN A 460 -2.46 -10.98 23.48
C ASN A 460 -0.98 -10.97 23.10
N PHE A 461 -0.08 -11.11 24.09
CA PHE A 461 1.34 -11.29 23.84
C PHE A 461 1.53 -12.65 23.19
N ARG A 462 2.00 -12.68 21.94
CA ARG A 462 2.24 -13.93 21.20
C ARG A 462 3.57 -14.55 21.58
N GLY A 463 3.53 -15.83 22.00
CA GLY A 463 4.70 -16.71 22.11
C GLY A 463 4.71 -17.76 20.99
N ASN A 464 5.86 -17.99 20.39
CA ASN A 464 6.12 -18.89 19.27
C ASN A 464 7.08 -20.03 19.63
N THR A 465 7.20 -21.01 18.73
CA THR A 465 8.12 -22.16 18.88
C THR A 465 9.58 -21.76 19.02
N ASP A 466 9.97 -20.65 18.43
CA ASP A 466 11.34 -20.13 18.45
C ASP A 466 11.59 -19.14 19.61
N ASP A 467 10.65 -19.05 20.57
CA ASP A 467 10.84 -18.32 21.83
C ASP A 467 11.40 -19.22 22.95
N ASN A 468 11.68 -20.50 22.66
CA ASN A 468 12.16 -21.51 23.62
C ASN A 468 11.33 -21.58 24.91
N ILE A 469 10.02 -21.35 24.77
CA ILE A 469 9.04 -21.63 25.83
C ILE A 469 8.95 -23.15 25.94
N GLY A 470 9.26 -23.71 27.11
CA GLY A 470 9.22 -25.15 27.37
C GLY A 470 7.80 -25.74 27.29
N SER A 471 7.53 -26.86 27.99
CA SER A 471 6.17 -27.40 28.04
C SER A 471 5.19 -26.40 28.67
N PHE A 472 4.15 -26.02 27.94
CA PHE A 472 3.09 -25.10 28.38
C PHE A 472 1.78 -25.81 28.71
N ALA A 473 1.85 -27.12 28.98
CA ALA A 473 0.76 -27.86 29.60
C ALA A 473 0.76 -27.51 31.10
N SER A 474 -0.22 -26.72 31.54
CA SER A 474 -0.35 -26.25 32.92
C SER A 474 0.88 -25.49 33.44
N ASN A 475 1.52 -24.68 32.59
CA ASN A 475 2.73 -23.94 32.96
C ASN A 475 2.39 -22.74 33.85
N ASN A 476 2.60 -22.93 35.15
CA ASN A 476 2.34 -21.92 36.18
C ASN A 476 3.54 -20.99 36.44
N THR A 477 4.62 -21.14 35.68
CA THR A 477 5.91 -20.44 35.88
C THR A 477 6.15 -19.36 34.85
N LEU A 478 5.56 -19.49 33.66
CA LEU A 478 5.57 -18.48 32.61
C LEU A 478 4.97 -17.15 33.09
N ARG A 479 5.65 -16.06 32.76
CA ARG A 479 5.28 -14.69 33.08
C ARG A 479 5.54 -13.81 31.87
N ILE A 480 5.01 -12.59 31.93
CA ILE A 480 5.52 -11.48 31.12
C ILE A 480 6.39 -10.62 32.03
N GLY A 481 7.64 -10.42 31.66
CA GLY A 481 8.53 -9.47 32.33
C GLY A 481 8.30 -8.07 31.77
N THR A 482 8.20 -7.07 32.63
CA THR A 482 8.14 -5.66 32.21
C THR A 482 9.19 -4.82 32.91
N ALA A 483 9.75 -3.84 32.24
CA ALA A 483 10.69 -2.87 32.81
C ALA A 483 10.43 -1.47 32.24
N VAL A 484 11.03 -0.46 32.87
CA VAL A 484 11.09 0.92 32.34
C VAL A 484 12.53 1.40 32.39
N SER A 485 12.96 2.20 31.41
CA SER A 485 14.29 2.82 31.43
C SER A 485 14.31 4.00 32.40
N ASP A 486 14.58 3.71 33.66
CA ASP A 486 14.92 4.70 34.69
C ASP A 486 16.40 4.56 35.10
N ALA A 487 16.83 5.17 36.21
CA ALA A 487 18.21 5.12 36.66
C ALA A 487 18.66 3.72 37.12
N SER A 488 17.74 2.79 37.36
CA SER A 488 18.02 1.44 37.85
C SER A 488 16.95 0.47 37.34
N PRO A 489 16.94 0.17 36.03
CA PRO A 489 15.89 -0.65 35.43
C PRO A 489 15.86 -2.05 36.06
N VAL A 490 14.66 -2.55 36.36
CA VAL A 490 14.42 -3.90 36.91
C VAL A 490 13.32 -4.58 36.13
N TRP A 491 13.56 -5.83 35.72
CA TRP A 491 12.52 -6.68 35.15
C TRP A 491 11.58 -7.18 36.25
N THR A 492 10.32 -6.76 36.19
CA THR A 492 9.28 -7.18 37.14
C THR A 492 8.37 -8.22 36.50
N GLY A 493 8.20 -9.36 37.16
CA GLY A 493 7.32 -10.43 36.71
C GLY A 493 5.85 -10.09 36.85
N ARG A 494 5.09 -10.19 35.75
CA ARG A 494 3.64 -9.99 35.73
C ARG A 494 2.94 -11.34 35.67
N THR A 495 2.05 -11.57 36.64
CA THR A 495 1.19 -12.75 36.70
C THR A 495 0.28 -12.80 35.49
N LEU A 496 0.15 -13.98 34.88
CA LEU A 496 -0.75 -14.19 33.75
C LEU A 496 -2.22 -14.23 34.20
N LEU A 497 -3.12 -13.75 33.34
CA LEU A 497 -4.56 -13.76 33.55
C LEU A 497 -5.10 -15.20 33.67
N SER A 498 -4.51 -16.11 32.91
CA SER A 498 -4.76 -17.55 32.97
C SER A 498 -3.47 -18.31 32.72
N VAL A 499 -3.36 -19.49 33.34
CA VAL A 499 -2.26 -20.42 33.12
C VAL A 499 -2.41 -21.02 31.72
N PRO A 500 -1.40 -20.91 30.83
CA PRO A 500 -1.41 -21.62 29.57
C PRO A 500 -1.55 -23.13 29.81
N ASN A 501 -2.45 -23.76 29.06
CA ASN A 501 -2.67 -25.20 29.14
C ASN A 501 -2.86 -25.78 27.74
N THR A 502 -1.78 -25.84 26.99
CA THR A 502 -1.75 -26.39 25.63
C THR A 502 -0.43 -27.11 25.38
N THR A 503 -0.33 -27.86 24.28
CA THR A 503 0.90 -28.50 23.80
C THR A 503 1.32 -28.03 22.41
N THR A 504 0.52 -27.14 21.78
CA THR A 504 0.80 -26.56 20.48
C THR A 504 1.05 -25.05 20.56
N LEU A 505 2.16 -24.61 19.96
CA LEU A 505 2.44 -23.20 19.70
C LEU A 505 1.88 -22.79 18.32
N PRO A 506 1.54 -21.51 18.13
CA PRO A 506 1.86 -20.41 19.02
C PRO A 506 0.72 -20.10 20.01
N ILE A 507 1.03 -19.50 21.15
CA ILE A 507 0.08 -19.13 22.22
C ILE A 507 -0.08 -17.61 22.32
N ASP A 508 -1.21 -17.17 22.86
CA ASP A 508 -1.42 -15.77 23.24
C ASP A 508 -1.68 -15.71 24.74
N ILE A 509 -0.91 -14.88 25.45
CA ILE A 509 -1.01 -14.71 26.90
C ILE A 509 -1.27 -13.25 27.25
N SER A 510 -1.97 -13.04 28.35
CA SER A 510 -2.29 -11.71 28.88
C SER A 510 -1.93 -11.66 30.36
N THR A 511 -1.55 -10.50 30.88
CA THR A 511 -1.29 -10.32 32.30
C THR A 511 -2.59 -10.06 33.06
N GLN A 512 -2.59 -10.30 34.37
CA GLN A 512 -3.48 -9.59 35.28
C GLN A 512 -3.24 -8.06 35.17
N PRO A 513 -4.22 -7.22 35.52
CA PRO A 513 -4.01 -5.77 35.57
C PRO A 513 -2.87 -5.39 36.53
N PHE A 514 -2.10 -4.38 36.15
CA PHE A 514 -1.04 -3.78 36.96
C PHE A 514 -1.03 -2.26 36.77
N SER A 515 -0.04 -1.57 37.35
CA SER A 515 0.19 -0.15 37.09
C SER A 515 1.68 0.09 36.95
N GLN A 516 2.10 0.55 35.77
CA GLN A 516 3.47 0.92 35.47
C GLN A 516 3.47 2.30 34.80
N SER A 517 4.08 3.28 35.45
CA SER A 517 4.25 4.62 34.88
C SER A 517 5.44 4.64 33.92
N VAL A 518 5.26 5.32 32.79
CA VAL A 518 6.27 5.63 31.78
C VAL A 518 6.30 7.15 31.66
N ALA A 519 7.46 7.77 31.92
CA ALA A 519 7.55 9.23 32.02
C ALA A 519 7.27 9.93 30.68
N ALA A 520 6.92 11.23 30.76
CA ALA A 520 6.64 12.09 29.60
C ALA A 520 7.87 12.32 28.71
N SER A 521 7.65 12.82 27.48
CA SER A 521 8.71 13.18 26.52
C SER A 521 9.72 14.17 27.10
N GLY A 522 10.99 14.00 26.73
CA GLY A 522 12.14 14.72 27.28
C GLY A 522 13.00 13.88 28.24
N SER A 523 12.47 12.76 28.72
CA SER A 523 13.18 11.76 29.54
C SER A 523 13.82 10.61 28.74
N GLY A 524 13.38 10.40 27.49
CA GLY A 524 13.76 9.23 26.71
C GLY A 524 13.23 7.91 27.29
N SER A 525 12.21 7.94 28.18
CA SER A 525 11.72 6.74 28.84
C SER A 525 11.14 5.71 27.87
N ILE A 526 11.64 4.50 27.99
CA ILE A 526 11.28 3.31 27.22
C ILE A 526 10.59 2.34 28.17
N PHE A 527 9.44 1.82 27.77
CA PHE A 527 8.79 0.69 28.40
C PHE A 527 9.20 -0.60 27.68
N TYR A 528 9.51 -1.64 28.44
CA TYR A 528 9.93 -2.92 27.90
C TYR A 528 8.96 -4.04 28.31
N ALA A 529 8.80 -5.02 27.42
CA ALA A 529 8.06 -6.25 27.70
C ALA A 529 8.76 -7.46 27.07
N THR A 530 8.82 -8.58 27.77
CA THR A 530 9.42 -9.83 27.27
C THR A 530 8.77 -11.06 27.92
N LEU A 531 8.99 -12.24 27.35
CA LEU A 531 8.68 -13.50 28.02
C LEU A 531 9.62 -13.69 29.22
N ALA A 532 9.10 -14.22 30.31
CA ALA A 532 9.86 -14.42 31.54
C ALA A 532 9.36 -15.66 32.28
N SER A 533 10.10 -16.09 33.31
CA SER A 533 9.70 -17.21 34.15
C SER A 533 10.12 -17.05 35.61
N THR A 534 9.39 -17.74 36.48
CA THR A 534 9.76 -17.98 37.89
C THR A 534 10.51 -19.30 38.10
N LEU A 535 10.91 -20.01 37.04
CA LEU A 535 11.78 -21.18 37.07
C LEU A 535 12.80 -21.13 35.93
N LEU A 536 14.03 -21.61 36.18
CA LEU A 536 15.11 -21.68 35.18
C LEU A 536 14.82 -22.66 34.03
N SER A 537 13.92 -23.63 34.22
CA SER A 537 13.55 -24.61 33.20
C SER A 537 12.78 -24.00 32.02
N ASP A 538 12.17 -22.83 32.22
CA ASP A 538 11.58 -22.04 31.14
C ASP A 538 12.57 -20.95 30.76
N ASN A 539 13.13 -21.09 29.55
CA ASN A 539 14.29 -20.40 28.99
C ASN A 539 15.67 -20.90 29.50
N PRO A 540 16.09 -22.14 29.16
CA PRO A 540 17.41 -22.64 29.57
C PRO A 540 18.58 -21.98 28.80
N LEU A 541 19.77 -22.13 29.39
CA LEU A 541 21.08 -21.52 29.09
C LEU A 541 21.52 -21.55 27.61
N PRO A 542 22.58 -20.78 27.23
CA PRO A 542 23.09 -20.75 25.87
C PRO A 542 23.51 -22.14 25.35
N VAL A 543 23.79 -23.09 26.24
CA VAL A 543 24.06 -24.49 25.88
C VAL A 543 23.17 -25.45 26.66
N GLU A 544 22.67 -26.48 25.98
CA GLU A 544 22.00 -27.62 26.61
C GLU A 544 23.01 -28.77 26.70
N LEU A 545 23.32 -29.28 27.90
CA LEU A 545 24.37 -30.28 28.11
C LEU A 545 23.82 -31.71 28.03
N ILE A 546 24.44 -32.57 27.22
CA ILE A 546 24.18 -34.02 27.17
C ILE A 546 24.99 -34.75 28.26
N SER A 547 26.27 -34.43 28.40
CA SER A 547 27.13 -35.06 29.40
C SER A 547 28.35 -34.23 29.75
N PHE A 548 28.85 -34.38 30.97
CA PHE A 548 30.18 -33.95 31.39
C PHE A 548 30.84 -35.09 32.19
N ALA A 549 31.96 -35.61 31.70
CA ALA A 549 32.67 -36.76 32.24
C ALA A 549 34.13 -36.42 32.54
N ILE A 550 34.62 -36.94 33.67
CA ILE A 550 35.98 -36.73 34.15
C ILE A 550 36.60 -38.09 34.41
N THR A 551 37.80 -38.32 33.91
CA THR A 551 38.47 -39.63 34.00
C THR A 551 39.97 -39.44 34.15
N ALA A 552 40.58 -40.13 35.12
CA ALA A 552 42.05 -40.19 35.22
C ALA A 552 42.62 -41.01 34.06
N VAL A 553 43.69 -40.51 33.47
CA VAL A 553 44.50 -41.17 32.44
C VAL A 553 45.98 -41.03 32.82
N ASP A 554 46.85 -41.83 32.21
CA ASP A 554 48.30 -41.83 32.54
C ASP A 554 48.94 -40.43 32.49
N GLU A 555 48.44 -39.56 31.61
CA GLU A 555 48.95 -38.20 31.39
C GLU A 555 48.30 -37.11 32.27
N GLY A 556 47.29 -37.44 33.10
CA GLY A 556 46.57 -36.47 33.93
C GLY A 556 45.08 -36.76 34.11
N VAL A 557 44.23 -35.74 34.08
CA VAL A 557 42.77 -35.88 34.18
C VAL A 557 42.10 -35.39 32.91
N LYS A 558 41.39 -36.29 32.23
CA LYS A 558 40.68 -36.01 30.99
C LYS A 558 39.24 -35.58 31.27
N LEU A 559 38.87 -34.42 30.75
CA LEU A 559 37.52 -33.86 30.81
C LEU A 559 36.89 -33.98 29.42
N LYS A 560 35.66 -34.50 29.36
CA LYS A 560 34.88 -34.63 28.12
C LYS A 560 33.47 -34.13 28.34
N TRP A 561 32.95 -33.33 27.41
CA TRP A 561 31.54 -32.96 27.43
C TRP A 561 30.93 -32.96 26.03
N GLU A 562 29.61 -33.09 26.02
CA GLU A 562 28.79 -33.05 24.81
C GLU A 562 27.58 -32.15 25.07
N THR A 563 27.28 -31.26 24.13
CA THR A 563 26.11 -30.38 24.14
C THR A 563 25.06 -30.89 23.16
N ALA A 564 23.78 -30.76 23.50
CA ALA A 564 22.64 -31.04 22.62
C ALA A 564 22.41 -29.86 21.66
N SER A 565 22.56 -28.64 22.16
CA SER A 565 22.50 -27.40 21.39
C SER A 565 23.39 -26.31 22.00
N GLU A 566 23.77 -25.34 21.18
CA GLU A 566 24.54 -24.14 21.54
C GLU A 566 23.87 -22.90 20.90
N VAL A 567 23.91 -21.76 21.57
CA VAL A 567 23.33 -20.48 21.13
C VAL A 567 24.31 -19.39 21.52
N GLU A 568 24.80 -18.63 20.55
CA GLU A 568 25.80 -17.57 20.75
C GLU A 568 27.03 -17.98 21.58
N ASN A 569 27.37 -19.28 21.61
CA ASN A 569 28.46 -19.79 22.43
C ASN A 569 29.82 -19.42 21.78
N ALA A 570 30.55 -18.52 22.43
CA ALA A 570 31.93 -18.19 22.07
C ALA A 570 32.90 -19.29 22.49
N GLY A 571 32.59 -20.02 23.57
CA GLY A 571 33.29 -21.23 23.97
C GLY A 571 33.20 -21.53 25.45
N PHE A 572 34.14 -22.33 25.95
CA PHE A 572 34.10 -22.89 27.31
C PHE A 572 35.30 -22.45 28.15
N ILE A 573 35.07 -22.37 29.46
CA ILE A 573 36.09 -22.20 30.51
C ILE A 573 36.05 -23.43 31.42
N LEU A 574 37.23 -23.98 31.71
CA LEU A 574 37.42 -25.08 32.64
C LEU A 574 38.20 -24.60 33.85
N SER A 575 37.65 -24.82 35.04
CA SER A 575 38.29 -24.46 36.31
C SER A 575 38.33 -25.63 37.28
N ARG A 576 39.27 -25.63 38.22
CA ARG A 576 39.41 -26.67 39.26
C ARG A 576 39.56 -26.07 40.65
N SER A 577 39.04 -26.74 41.67
CA SER A 577 39.27 -26.41 43.08
C SER A 577 39.48 -27.67 43.93
N ARG A 578 40.07 -27.50 45.12
CA ARG A 578 40.03 -28.50 46.21
C ARG A 578 38.80 -28.35 47.11
N PHE A 579 38.04 -27.27 46.94
CA PHE A 579 36.84 -26.96 47.71
C PHE A 579 35.64 -26.88 46.77
N ARG A 580 34.51 -27.46 47.20
CA ARG A 580 33.30 -27.58 46.37
C ARG A 580 32.75 -26.24 45.88
N ASP A 581 32.73 -25.25 46.77
CA ASP A 581 31.97 -24.00 46.57
C ASP A 581 32.87 -22.75 46.49
N GLY A 582 34.18 -22.90 46.21
CA GLY A 582 35.08 -21.75 46.11
C GLY A 582 36.53 -22.11 45.82
N GLY A 583 37.37 -21.11 45.51
CA GLY A 583 38.80 -21.32 45.24
C GLY A 583 39.11 -21.98 43.89
N PHE A 584 38.21 -21.84 42.91
CA PHE A 584 38.42 -22.35 41.56
C PHE A 584 39.52 -21.56 40.84
N GLU A 585 40.54 -22.28 40.38
CA GLU A 585 41.56 -21.77 39.47
C GLU A 585 41.18 -22.11 38.03
N GLU A 586 41.27 -21.14 37.12
CA GLU A 586 41.07 -21.37 35.69
C GLU A 586 42.21 -22.25 35.15
N LEU A 587 41.87 -23.36 34.54
CA LEU A 587 42.81 -24.28 33.91
C LEU A 587 42.95 -24.02 32.42
N ALA A 588 41.84 -23.75 31.73
CA ALA A 588 41.80 -23.49 30.30
C ALA A 588 40.56 -22.68 29.90
N SER A 589 40.68 -21.97 28.78
CA SER A 589 39.62 -21.13 28.22
C SER A 589 39.66 -21.18 26.69
N TYR A 590 38.49 -20.99 26.05
CA TYR A 590 38.36 -20.80 24.61
C TYR A 590 39.25 -19.70 24.03
N ARG A 591 39.68 -18.75 24.86
CA ARG A 591 40.60 -17.68 24.47
C ARG A 591 42.04 -18.16 24.30
N THR A 592 42.40 -19.24 24.98
CA THR A 592 43.77 -19.78 25.01
C THR A 592 43.88 -21.14 24.30
N HIS A 593 42.75 -21.83 24.10
CA HIS A 593 42.69 -23.17 23.53
C HIS A 593 41.60 -23.24 22.45
N GLU A 594 42.02 -23.44 21.20
CA GLU A 594 41.11 -23.54 20.05
C GLU A 594 40.09 -24.67 20.20
N ALA A 595 40.48 -25.79 20.83
CA ALA A 595 39.59 -26.93 21.08
C ALA A 595 38.42 -26.61 22.03
N LEU A 596 38.45 -25.45 22.70
CA LEU A 596 37.39 -24.99 23.62
C LEU A 596 36.49 -23.92 23.00
N VAL A 597 36.72 -23.54 21.74
CA VAL A 597 35.89 -22.59 21.02
C VAL A 597 34.52 -23.21 20.70
N GLY A 598 33.47 -22.47 21.02
CA GLY A 598 32.08 -22.86 20.79
C GLY A 598 31.72 -22.87 19.32
N LYS A 599 30.60 -23.49 18.95
CA LYS A 599 30.09 -23.45 17.57
C LYS A 599 29.24 -22.22 17.26
N GLY A 600 29.18 -21.24 18.18
CA GLY A 600 28.24 -20.13 18.10
C GLY A 600 26.81 -20.62 18.35
N THR A 601 25.96 -20.52 17.33
CA THR A 601 24.57 -21.00 17.40
C THR A 601 24.44 -22.29 16.59
N SER A 602 24.23 -23.42 17.28
CA SER A 602 24.13 -24.77 16.71
C SER A 602 23.02 -25.59 17.36
N ALA A 603 22.05 -26.04 16.57
CA ALA A 603 20.95 -26.90 17.03
C ALA A 603 21.35 -28.37 17.28
N THR A 604 22.59 -28.76 16.96
CA THR A 604 23.11 -30.12 17.15
C THR A 604 24.25 -30.21 18.15
N GLY A 605 24.61 -29.07 18.77
CA GLY A 605 25.71 -28.96 19.73
C GLY A 605 27.06 -29.48 19.21
N GLY A 606 27.93 -29.88 20.14
CA GLY A 606 29.32 -30.20 19.91
C GLY A 606 29.88 -31.20 20.92
N LYS A 607 31.05 -31.74 20.59
CA LYS A 607 31.81 -32.69 21.42
C LYS A 607 33.17 -32.09 21.69
N TYR A 608 33.53 -32.03 22.96
CA TYR A 608 34.71 -31.33 23.42
C TYR A 608 35.52 -32.22 24.36
N GLU A 609 36.84 -32.07 24.32
CA GLU A 609 37.72 -32.67 25.31
C GLU A 609 38.87 -31.75 25.69
N TRP A 610 39.33 -31.89 26.93
CA TRP A 610 40.53 -31.23 27.42
C TRP A 610 41.25 -32.11 28.45
N LEU A 611 42.56 -31.91 28.60
CA LEU A 611 43.42 -32.70 29.47
C LEU A 611 44.13 -31.82 30.50
N ASP A 612 43.80 -32.02 31.77
CA ASP A 612 44.48 -31.43 32.90
C ASP A 612 45.79 -32.18 33.19
N LYS A 613 46.91 -31.57 32.83
CA LYS A 613 48.27 -32.14 33.04
C LYS A 613 48.89 -31.75 34.38
N SER A 614 48.11 -31.17 35.30
CA SER A 614 48.61 -30.81 36.62
C SER A 614 49.01 -32.03 37.41
N LYS A 615 50.03 -31.89 38.27
CA LYS A 615 50.42 -32.94 39.23
C LYS A 615 49.44 -32.97 40.39
N LEU A 616 48.40 -33.78 40.26
CA LEU A 616 47.41 -34.01 41.31
C LEU A 616 47.85 -35.11 42.27
N LEU A 617 47.46 -34.99 43.54
CA LEU A 617 47.85 -35.95 44.57
C LEU A 617 46.92 -37.19 44.51
N PRO A 618 47.46 -38.42 44.49
CA PRO A 618 46.67 -39.63 44.54
C PRO A 618 45.76 -39.67 45.78
N GLY A 619 44.50 -40.04 45.60
CA GLY A 619 43.52 -40.14 46.68
C GLY A 619 42.88 -38.83 47.13
N GLU A 620 43.30 -37.69 46.60
CA GLU A 620 42.67 -36.39 46.88
C GLU A 620 41.46 -36.15 45.98
N THR A 621 40.47 -35.42 46.50
CA THR A 621 39.28 -34.98 45.77
C THR A 621 39.46 -33.58 45.22
N TYR A 622 39.10 -33.41 43.95
CA TYR A 622 39.06 -32.16 43.23
C TYR A 622 37.65 -31.93 42.66
N TYR A 623 37.29 -30.67 42.50
CA TYR A 623 36.05 -30.24 41.87
C TYR A 623 36.40 -29.54 40.57
N TYR A 624 35.80 -29.98 39.47
CA TYR A 624 35.94 -29.34 38.17
C TYR A 624 34.65 -28.62 37.81
N LYS A 625 34.79 -27.40 37.31
CA LYS A 625 33.67 -26.55 36.87
C LYS A 625 33.78 -26.31 35.37
N LEU A 626 32.70 -26.60 34.65
CA LEU A 626 32.50 -26.27 33.25
C LEU A 626 31.63 -25.02 33.16
N GLU A 627 32.14 -24.01 32.48
CA GLU A 627 31.46 -22.75 32.21
C GLU A 627 31.36 -22.51 30.71
N ASP A 628 30.22 -22.00 30.24
CA ASP A 628 30.04 -21.55 28.87
C ASP A 628 30.06 -20.01 28.81
N VAL A 629 30.56 -19.47 27.70
CA VAL A 629 30.74 -18.03 27.51
C VAL A 629 30.07 -17.62 26.21
N ASP A 630 29.23 -16.59 26.27
CA ASP A 630 28.60 -16.03 25.08
C ASP A 630 29.53 -15.07 24.30
N PHE A 631 29.14 -14.63 23.11
CA PHE A 631 29.91 -13.64 22.33
C PHE A 631 30.03 -12.26 23.01
N ASN A 632 29.21 -11.96 24.01
CA ASN A 632 29.27 -10.74 24.80
C ASN A 632 30.19 -10.87 26.03
N GLY A 633 30.74 -12.06 26.27
CA GLY A 633 31.62 -12.36 27.40
C GLY A 633 30.90 -12.70 28.70
N VAL A 634 29.58 -12.91 28.69
CA VAL A 634 28.81 -13.39 29.84
C VAL A 634 29.16 -14.85 30.10
N ILE A 635 29.47 -15.17 31.35
CA ILE A 635 29.87 -16.51 31.78
C ILE A 635 28.70 -17.16 32.51
N HIS A 636 28.35 -18.36 32.09
CA HIS A 636 27.33 -19.18 32.71
C HIS A 636 27.96 -20.48 33.23
N THR A 637 27.67 -20.85 34.48
CA THR A 637 28.10 -22.14 35.01
C THR A 637 27.17 -23.23 34.51
N VAL A 638 27.73 -24.20 33.79
CA VAL A 638 27.00 -25.34 33.22
C VAL A 638 26.91 -26.46 34.26
N GLU A 639 28.06 -26.93 34.76
CA GLU A 639 28.12 -28.05 35.72
C GLU A 639 29.37 -27.95 36.60
N VAL A 640 29.24 -28.39 37.86
CA VAL A 640 30.37 -28.63 38.77
C VAL A 640 30.37 -30.11 39.15
N LYS A 641 31.49 -30.79 38.94
CA LYS A 641 31.61 -32.23 39.14
C LYS A 641 32.78 -32.57 40.06
N GLU A 642 32.48 -33.42 41.04
CA GLU A 642 33.45 -33.98 41.97
C GLU A 642 34.23 -35.12 41.31
N PHE A 643 35.55 -35.16 41.54
CA PHE A 643 36.44 -36.19 41.03
C PHE A 643 37.56 -36.51 42.04
N THR A 644 37.68 -37.76 42.44
CA THR A 644 38.76 -38.24 43.32
C THR A 644 39.84 -38.94 42.52
N MET A 645 41.09 -38.53 42.70
CA MET A 645 42.24 -39.16 42.05
C MET A 645 42.41 -40.62 42.53
N PRO A 646 42.58 -41.60 41.62
CA PRO A 646 42.87 -42.98 42.00
C PRO A 646 44.16 -43.08 42.85
N LYS A 647 44.17 -43.98 43.84
CA LYS A 647 45.33 -44.18 44.73
C LYS A 647 46.44 -45.06 44.12
N GLU A 648 46.10 -45.96 43.17
CA GLU A 648 47.05 -46.81 42.43
C GLU A 648 46.49 -47.18 41.04
N TYR A 649 47.35 -47.23 40.02
CA TYR A 649 47.04 -47.89 38.75
C TYR A 649 47.23 -49.40 38.92
N SER A 650 46.15 -50.17 38.99
CA SER A 650 46.24 -51.64 38.90
C SER A 650 45.80 -52.11 37.52
N LEU A 651 46.68 -52.84 36.82
CA LEU A 651 46.34 -53.58 35.60
C LEU A 651 45.45 -54.77 36.01
N SER A 652 44.15 -54.68 35.73
CA SER A 652 43.28 -55.84 35.83
C SER A 652 43.54 -56.76 34.65
N GLN A 653 43.86 -58.03 34.92
CA GLN A 653 44.02 -59.06 33.91
C GLN A 653 42.64 -59.37 33.28
N ASN A 654 42.49 -59.21 31.96
CA ASN A 654 41.28 -59.65 31.27
C ASN A 654 41.19 -61.18 31.33
N TYR A 655 40.27 -61.70 32.14
CA TYR A 655 39.92 -63.12 32.17
C TYR A 655 38.40 -63.34 32.26
N PRO A 656 37.83 -64.31 31.51
CA PRO A 656 38.51 -65.23 30.59
C PRO A 656 38.50 -64.84 29.11
N ASN A 657 39.68 -65.05 28.51
CA ASN A 657 39.95 -65.32 27.11
C ASN A 657 39.20 -66.59 26.63
N PRO A 658 38.52 -66.62 25.45
CA PRO A 658 37.63 -67.71 25.02
C PRO A 658 38.31 -69.02 24.56
N PHE A 659 39.64 -69.13 24.61
CA PHE A 659 40.36 -70.31 24.13
C PHE A 659 40.89 -71.16 25.29
N ASN A 660 40.01 -71.97 25.90
CA ASN A 660 40.41 -73.31 26.32
C ASN A 660 39.28 -74.31 26.07
N ARG A 661 39.55 -75.33 25.24
CA ARG A 661 38.63 -76.43 24.93
C ARG A 661 38.88 -77.58 25.89
N ALA A 662 37.81 -78.25 26.30
CA ALA A 662 37.86 -79.42 27.18
C ALA A 662 38.64 -80.59 26.57
N ARG A 663 39.69 -81.04 27.25
CA ARG A 663 39.82 -82.39 27.84
C ARG A 663 41.10 -82.52 28.66
#